data_AF-A0A293MH58-F1
#
_entry.id   AF-A0A293MH58-F1
#
_cell.length_a   1.000
_cell.length_b   1.000
_cell.length_c   1.000
_cell.angle_alpha   90.00
_cell.angle_beta   90.00
_cell.angle_gamma   90.00
#
_symmetry.space_group_name_H-M   'P 1'
#
loop_
_entity.id
_entity.type
_entity.pdbx_description
1 polymer ?
#
loop_
_entity_poly.entity_id
_entity_poly.type
_entity_poly.pdbx_seq_one_letter_code
_entity_poly.pdbx_strand_id
1 'polypeptide(L)'
;MCSFYGCLMAGVVPVPIEVPLTRRDAGSQQIGFLLGSCGVCYALTSEVCYKGLPKTATGEIHTFKGWPRLYWFVTEHLSKPPKDWSPPPRLTDETAAYVEYTVDRDGAMKGVGVSRSALVNHSRALTAACSYTEGEVMVCVLDYKREMGLWHSVLTSVFNGMHVIFIPYSLMKVNPASWMLMITKFKANVAVCKSRDLHWGLLATKDHKDVNLSSLRLLLVADGSNPWSLSSCDQFISVFHSRGLHPDAVCPCAASSEALTVAVRRPGRVGAGTSGRGVLSMASLSYGVIRVDMENSLTSLTLQDCGHILPGAVAAVVKINDAPYLCKTDEVGEICVSASTCGYAYWGLHGLSNNIFKMQPLHPDGRPVTEQTFVRSGLLGFVGPGGLVFIATVLAVEPMKFIYRGRIAVFSVKVLRDERICVVAEQRPDCTEEESFQWMSRVLQAVDSIHQVGIYCLALVPPNYLPKTPLGGIHLPETKRRFQEGSLHPANVLMCPHTCVTNLPKPREVHPVGPASVMVGNMVQGVRLAVAQGRDIGIIDEDSDTARKYQFISEILKWRATTTADHGLFTLLNAKGNTVSSLTCSQLHKRAERVGCLLLEKGKLNTGDHVALIYPPGIDLVCAFYGCLYVGVVPVTIRPPHPQNLQTTLPTVRMIVDVSKSVIILSTAPVTKLLKSKEAGNVVDVKSWPQILETDDLPKKKLSSIYRAPTPEMIAYLDFSVSTTGMLAGIKVSHAAATSLCRSMKLACELYPSRHIALCLDPYCGLGFVLWCLNSVYSGHHSILIPPSEVEVNPAIWLSTVSQYKVRDTFCSYGVMELCTKGLGSSIGQLKQRNVNLSCVRTCVVVAEERPRINLTSSFSKLYIIVFEAFLWSGTVPTSRQH
;
A
#
# COMPACT_ATOMS: atom_id res chain seq x y z
N MET A 1 -29.55 -7.96 20.76
CA MET A 1 -29.62 -8.20 22.21
C MET A 1 -30.04 -9.63 22.53
N CYS A 2 -31.25 -10.08 22.16
CA CYS A 2 -31.69 -11.46 22.42
C CYS A 2 -30.71 -12.51 21.90
N SER A 3 -30.16 -12.35 20.70
CA SER A 3 -29.15 -13.26 20.14
C SER A 3 -27.87 -13.33 20.98
N PHE A 4 -27.44 -12.20 21.57
CA PHE A 4 -26.24 -12.15 22.42
C PHE A 4 -26.45 -12.94 23.71
N TYR A 5 -27.57 -12.70 24.42
CA TYR A 5 -27.92 -13.45 25.62
C TYR A 5 -28.25 -14.92 25.31
N GLY A 6 -28.85 -15.21 24.15
CA GLY A 6 -29.08 -16.57 23.67
C GLY A 6 -27.78 -17.35 23.52
N CYS A 7 -26.73 -16.73 22.96
CA CYS A 7 -25.38 -17.33 22.93
C CYS A 7 -24.85 -17.58 24.34
N LEU A 8 -24.94 -16.58 25.25
CA LEU A 8 -24.47 -16.73 26.63
C LEU A 8 -25.18 -17.86 27.39
N MET A 9 -26.50 -18.01 27.20
CA MET A 9 -27.33 -19.08 27.77
C MET A 9 -26.98 -20.44 27.17
N ALA A 10 -26.68 -20.49 25.87
CA ALA A 10 -26.26 -21.71 25.17
C ALA A 10 -24.79 -22.08 25.40
N GLY A 11 -24.02 -21.32 26.19
CA GLY A 11 -22.59 -21.55 26.39
C GLY A 11 -21.73 -21.26 25.16
N VAL A 12 -22.25 -20.51 24.19
CA VAL A 12 -21.54 -20.10 22.97
C VAL A 12 -20.98 -18.69 23.16
N VAL A 13 -19.80 -18.42 22.59
CA VAL A 13 -19.14 -17.11 22.67
C VAL A 13 -19.63 -16.22 21.52
N PRO A 14 -20.47 -15.19 21.77
CA PRO A 14 -20.85 -14.23 20.74
C PRO A 14 -19.67 -13.35 20.33
N VAL A 15 -19.60 -13.05 19.03
CA VAL A 15 -18.69 -12.07 18.44
C VAL A 15 -19.55 -10.99 17.78
N PRO A 16 -19.91 -9.91 18.50
CA PRO A 16 -20.74 -8.85 17.95
C PRO A 16 -19.96 -8.09 16.89
N ILE A 17 -20.50 -8.03 15.67
CA ILE A 17 -19.88 -7.30 14.56
C ILE A 17 -20.85 -6.32 13.90
N GLU A 18 -20.30 -5.31 13.26
CA GLU A 18 -21.01 -4.49 12.28
C GLU A 18 -20.89 -5.16 10.90
N VAL A 19 -22.03 -5.34 10.21
CA VAL A 19 -22.01 -5.97 8.89
C VAL A 19 -21.76 -4.89 7.82
N PRO A 20 -20.81 -5.10 6.89
CA PRO A 20 -20.56 -4.16 5.81
C PRO A 20 -21.78 -4.06 4.89
N LEU A 21 -22.43 -2.89 4.89
CA LEU A 21 -23.67 -2.64 4.14
C LEU A 21 -23.43 -2.45 2.63
N THR A 22 -22.17 -2.35 2.18
CA THR A 22 -21.83 -2.24 0.75
C THR A 22 -20.65 -3.16 0.38
N ARG A 23 -20.59 -3.57 -0.90
CA ARG A 23 -19.49 -4.38 -1.45
C ARG A 23 -18.10 -3.73 -1.34
N ARG A 24 -18.03 -2.40 -1.14
CA ARG A 24 -16.79 -1.61 -1.13
C ARG A 24 -16.35 -1.20 0.28
N ASP A 25 -16.98 -1.74 1.31
CA ASP A 25 -16.63 -1.37 2.68
C ASP A 25 -15.24 -1.92 3.03
N ALA A 26 -14.28 -1.01 3.25
CA ALA A 26 -12.87 -1.34 3.37
C ALA A 26 -12.56 -2.22 4.60
N GLY A 27 -13.43 -2.20 5.62
CA GLY A 27 -13.31 -3.06 6.81
C GLY A 27 -13.77 -4.50 6.60
N SER A 28 -14.46 -4.81 5.50
CA SER A 28 -15.09 -6.13 5.28
C SER A 28 -14.10 -7.29 5.31
N GLN A 29 -12.94 -7.15 4.65
CA GLN A 29 -11.94 -8.22 4.60
C GLN A 29 -11.30 -8.48 5.97
N GLN A 30 -11.03 -7.42 6.76
CA GLN A 30 -10.44 -7.56 8.08
C GLN A 30 -11.42 -8.22 9.07
N ILE A 31 -12.73 -7.97 8.93
CA ILE A 31 -13.76 -8.67 9.73
C ILE A 31 -13.71 -10.16 9.41
N GLY A 32 -13.53 -10.53 8.14
CA GLY A 32 -13.39 -11.92 7.74
C GLY A 32 -12.23 -12.64 8.42
N PHE A 33 -11.07 -11.98 8.52
CA PHE A 33 -9.90 -12.53 9.23
C PHE A 33 -10.18 -12.78 10.72
N LEU A 34 -10.83 -11.82 11.39
CA LEU A 34 -11.26 -11.99 12.78
C LEU A 34 -12.22 -13.17 12.93
N LEU A 35 -13.27 -13.23 12.11
CA LEU A 35 -14.27 -14.30 12.15
C LEU A 35 -13.64 -15.68 11.89
N GLY A 36 -12.71 -15.76 10.93
CA GLY A 36 -11.95 -16.98 10.66
C GLY A 36 -11.06 -17.39 11.85
N SER A 37 -10.38 -16.42 12.47
CA SER A 37 -9.54 -16.66 13.66
C SER A 37 -10.36 -17.13 14.86
N CYS A 38 -11.58 -16.63 15.01
CA CYS A 38 -12.53 -17.06 16.03
C CYS A 38 -13.25 -18.38 15.67
N GLY A 39 -13.03 -18.96 14.48
CA GLY A 39 -13.71 -20.17 14.04
C GLY A 39 -15.23 -20.00 13.89
N VAL A 40 -15.70 -18.80 13.54
CA VAL A 40 -17.14 -18.50 13.45
C VAL A 40 -17.77 -19.18 12.25
N CYS A 41 -18.75 -20.05 12.51
CA CYS A 41 -19.52 -20.75 11.47
C CYS A 41 -21.00 -20.32 11.42
N TYR A 42 -21.50 -19.63 12.45
CA TYR A 42 -22.91 -19.29 12.61
C TYR A 42 -23.11 -17.78 12.73
N ALA A 43 -24.09 -17.24 12.01
CA ALA A 43 -24.44 -15.83 12.03
C ALA A 43 -25.91 -15.66 12.44
N LEU A 44 -26.14 -15.07 13.61
CA LEU A 44 -27.48 -14.71 14.08
C LEU A 44 -27.80 -13.28 13.63
N THR A 45 -28.92 -13.08 12.95
CA THR A 45 -29.30 -11.77 12.38
C THR A 45 -30.81 -11.53 12.48
N SER A 46 -31.24 -10.27 12.33
CA SER A 46 -32.65 -9.90 12.13
C SER A 46 -33.06 -10.03 10.67
N GLU A 47 -34.37 -10.06 10.39
CA GLU A 47 -34.90 -10.14 9.03
C GLU A 47 -34.52 -8.89 8.22
N VAL A 48 -34.60 -7.71 8.84
CA VAL A 48 -34.22 -6.43 8.23
C VAL A 48 -32.75 -6.45 7.80
N CYS A 49 -31.86 -6.90 8.68
CA CYS A 49 -30.44 -6.97 8.35
C CYS A 49 -30.18 -8.03 7.25
N TYR A 50 -30.80 -9.21 7.35
CA TYR A 50 -30.67 -10.28 6.35
C TYR A 50 -31.13 -9.86 4.95
N LYS A 51 -32.23 -9.12 4.85
CA LYS A 51 -32.74 -8.57 3.57
C LYS A 51 -31.82 -7.49 3.01
N GLY A 52 -31.16 -6.70 3.86
CA GLY A 52 -30.21 -5.67 3.46
C GLY A 52 -28.84 -6.18 3.01
N LEU A 53 -28.53 -7.48 3.21
CA LEU A 53 -27.25 -8.05 2.77
C LEU A 53 -27.18 -8.13 1.24
N PRO A 54 -25.99 -7.92 0.65
CA PRO A 54 -25.80 -8.11 -0.79
C PRO A 54 -26.10 -9.56 -1.18
N LYS A 55 -26.98 -9.76 -2.18
CA LYS A 55 -27.36 -11.09 -2.69
C LYS A 55 -26.94 -11.29 -4.15
N THR A 56 -26.67 -12.54 -4.51
CA THR A 56 -26.45 -12.99 -5.90
C THR A 56 -27.75 -12.89 -6.70
N ALA A 57 -27.67 -13.06 -8.03
CA ALA A 57 -28.86 -13.13 -8.89
C ALA A 57 -29.80 -14.31 -8.52
N THR A 58 -29.27 -15.34 -7.85
CA THR A 58 -30.01 -16.50 -7.35
C THR A 58 -30.63 -16.27 -5.95
N GLY A 59 -30.45 -15.09 -5.35
CA GLY A 59 -31.03 -14.74 -4.05
C GLY A 59 -30.21 -15.19 -2.84
N GLU A 60 -29.08 -15.85 -3.03
CA GLU A 60 -28.16 -16.25 -1.96
C GLU A 60 -27.33 -15.07 -1.47
N ILE A 61 -26.97 -15.04 -0.18
CA ILE A 61 -26.06 -14.01 0.35
C ILE A 61 -24.70 -14.16 -0.30
N HIS A 62 -24.15 -13.06 -0.80
CA HIS A 62 -22.80 -13.05 -1.34
C HIS A 62 -21.78 -13.50 -0.29
N THR A 63 -20.86 -14.37 -0.70
CA THR A 63 -19.67 -14.67 0.09
C THR A 63 -18.78 -13.43 0.18
N PHE A 64 -18.69 -12.84 1.37
CA PHE A 64 -17.78 -11.73 1.62
C PHE A 64 -16.33 -12.21 1.51
N LYS A 65 -15.48 -11.44 0.82
CA LYS A 65 -14.08 -11.81 0.62
C LYS A 65 -13.36 -11.93 1.96
N GLY A 66 -12.78 -13.11 2.22
CA GLY A 66 -12.04 -13.40 3.45
C GLY A 66 -12.91 -13.84 4.64
N TRP A 67 -14.24 -13.86 4.51
CA TRP A 67 -15.11 -14.38 5.57
C TRP A 67 -15.16 -15.92 5.52
N PRO A 68 -15.29 -16.59 6.68
CA PRO A 68 -15.60 -18.01 6.72
C PRO A 68 -16.98 -18.28 6.14
N ARG A 69 -17.28 -19.55 5.84
CA ARG A 69 -18.63 -19.96 5.44
C ARG A 69 -19.56 -19.82 6.65
N LEU A 70 -20.59 -18.99 6.52
CA LEU A 70 -21.55 -18.72 7.59
C LEU A 70 -22.90 -19.36 7.30
N TYR A 71 -23.46 -20.03 8.30
CA TYR A 71 -24.85 -20.43 8.36
C TYR A 71 -25.66 -19.31 9.01
N TRP A 72 -26.57 -18.72 8.25
CA TRP A 72 -27.35 -17.55 8.68
C TRP A 72 -28.67 -17.98 9.31
N PHE A 73 -28.97 -17.45 10.50
CA PHE A 73 -30.21 -17.66 11.22
C PHE A 73 -30.90 -16.33 11.42
N VAL A 74 -32.13 -16.21 10.88
CA VAL A 74 -32.99 -15.07 11.13
C VAL A 74 -33.75 -15.32 12.43
N THR A 75 -33.42 -14.56 13.47
CA THR A 75 -33.90 -14.84 14.83
C THR A 75 -35.40 -14.63 15.01
N GLU A 76 -36.04 -13.87 14.12
CA GLU A 76 -37.49 -13.63 14.11
C GLU A 76 -38.30 -14.86 13.63
N HIS A 77 -37.64 -15.82 12.97
CA HIS A 77 -38.28 -17.05 12.47
C HIS A 77 -38.08 -18.25 13.40
N LEU A 78 -37.47 -18.07 14.58
CA LEU A 78 -37.22 -19.15 15.51
C LEU A 78 -38.53 -19.59 16.20
N SER A 79 -38.75 -20.90 16.26
CA SER A 79 -39.83 -21.50 17.05
C SER A 79 -39.55 -21.41 18.55
N LYS A 80 -40.58 -21.62 19.37
CA LYS A 80 -40.41 -21.75 20.82
C LYS A 80 -39.44 -22.91 21.13
N PRO A 81 -38.56 -22.77 22.13
CA PRO A 81 -37.69 -23.86 22.52
C PRO A 81 -38.51 -25.09 22.95
N PRO A 82 -38.04 -26.31 22.67
CA PRO A 82 -38.66 -27.55 23.16
C PRO A 82 -38.83 -27.54 24.68
N LYS A 83 -39.85 -28.24 25.20
CA LYS A 83 -40.14 -28.28 26.65
C LYS A 83 -39.01 -28.93 27.47
N ASP A 84 -38.25 -29.81 26.85
CA ASP A 84 -37.10 -30.53 27.39
C ASP A 84 -35.77 -29.77 27.24
N TRP A 85 -35.77 -28.60 26.59
CA TRP A 85 -34.57 -27.78 26.48
C TRP A 85 -34.18 -27.22 27.85
N SER A 86 -32.92 -27.44 28.22
CA SER A 86 -32.29 -26.83 29.39
C SER A 86 -30.95 -26.21 28.99
N PRO A 87 -30.51 -25.13 29.68
CA PRO A 87 -29.18 -24.57 29.45
C PRO A 87 -28.10 -25.63 29.72
N PRO A 88 -27.02 -25.68 28.93
CA PRO A 88 -25.88 -26.54 29.22
C PRO A 88 -25.26 -26.20 30.59
N PRO A 89 -24.46 -27.12 31.16
CA PRO A 89 -23.77 -26.88 32.42
C PRO A 89 -23.01 -25.55 32.40
N ARG A 90 -23.03 -24.85 33.54
CA ARG A 90 -22.37 -23.55 33.69
C ARG A 90 -20.87 -23.69 33.40
N LEU A 91 -20.39 -22.92 32.41
CA LEU A 91 -18.97 -22.79 32.11
C LEU A 91 -18.23 -22.08 33.25
N THR A 92 -16.92 -22.30 33.37
CA THR A 92 -16.10 -21.63 34.41
C THR A 92 -16.05 -20.12 34.19
N ASP A 93 -15.81 -19.37 35.26
CA ASP A 93 -15.87 -17.91 35.23
C ASP A 93 -14.73 -17.28 34.40
N GLU A 94 -13.66 -18.04 34.15
CA GLU A 94 -12.50 -17.66 33.33
C GLU A 94 -12.75 -17.83 31.83
N THR A 95 -13.78 -18.60 31.45
CA THR A 95 -14.13 -18.78 30.02
C THR A 95 -14.60 -17.47 29.39
N ALA A 96 -14.38 -17.34 28.08
CA ALA A 96 -14.84 -16.17 27.33
C ALA A 96 -16.37 -16.04 27.41
N ALA A 97 -16.84 -14.86 27.84
CA ALA A 97 -18.23 -14.46 27.72
C ALA A 97 -18.52 -13.93 26.32
N TYR A 98 -17.62 -13.11 25.74
CA TYR A 98 -17.74 -12.60 24.38
C TYR A 98 -16.36 -12.17 23.85
N VAL A 99 -16.29 -11.90 22.55
CA VAL A 99 -15.11 -11.31 21.91
C VAL A 99 -15.47 -9.95 21.33
N GLU A 100 -14.73 -8.91 21.72
CA GLU A 100 -14.86 -7.55 21.21
C GLU A 100 -13.77 -7.27 20.18
N TYR A 101 -14.11 -6.69 19.04
CA TYR A 101 -13.12 -6.39 18.02
C TYR A 101 -12.54 -4.98 18.18
N THR A 102 -11.24 -4.86 17.98
CA THR A 102 -10.51 -3.59 17.94
C THR A 102 -9.68 -3.50 16.67
N VAL A 103 -9.33 -2.28 16.27
CA VAL A 103 -8.54 -1.98 15.08
C VAL A 103 -7.24 -1.33 15.50
N ASP A 104 -6.12 -1.93 15.12
CA ASP A 104 -4.78 -1.40 15.40
C ASP A 104 -4.46 -0.17 14.54
N ARG A 105 -3.37 0.54 14.88
CA ARG A 105 -2.85 1.70 14.13
C ARG A 105 -2.59 1.40 12.66
N ASP A 106 -2.22 0.16 12.36
CA ASP A 106 -1.94 -0.33 11.01
C ASP A 106 -3.18 -0.89 10.30
N GLY A 107 -4.37 -0.82 10.93
CA GLY A 107 -5.64 -1.28 10.38
C GLY A 107 -5.92 -2.78 10.55
N ALA A 108 -5.01 -3.52 11.20
CA ALA A 108 -5.22 -4.92 11.54
C ALA A 108 -6.30 -5.05 12.61
N MET A 109 -7.22 -6.00 12.44
CA MET A 109 -8.26 -6.27 13.43
C MET A 109 -7.87 -7.39 14.39
N LYS A 110 -8.18 -7.17 15.68
CA LYS A 110 -7.89 -8.08 16.77
C LYS A 110 -9.16 -8.35 17.56
N GLY A 111 -9.35 -9.56 18.06
CA GLY A 111 -10.47 -9.92 18.92
C GLY A 111 -10.02 -9.97 20.37
N VAL A 112 -10.45 -9.03 21.21
CA VAL A 112 -10.24 -9.03 22.66
C VAL A 112 -11.22 -10.00 23.30
N GLY A 113 -10.71 -11.03 23.98
CA GLY A 113 -11.52 -11.93 24.80
C GLY A 113 -11.88 -11.28 26.13
N VAL A 114 -13.15 -11.30 26.48
CA VAL A 114 -13.67 -10.86 27.79
C VAL A 114 -14.23 -12.08 28.50
N SER A 115 -13.76 -12.36 29.73
CA SER A 115 -14.22 -13.52 30.50
C SER A 115 -15.59 -13.28 31.13
N ARG A 116 -16.24 -14.35 31.62
CA ARG A 116 -17.50 -14.26 32.37
C ARG A 116 -17.34 -13.49 33.68
N SER A 117 -16.25 -13.71 34.42
CA SER A 117 -15.90 -12.93 35.60
C SER A 117 -15.69 -11.46 35.27
N ALA A 118 -14.95 -11.14 34.21
CA ALA A 118 -14.68 -9.77 33.79
C ALA A 118 -15.96 -9.02 33.41
N LEU A 119 -16.87 -9.66 32.66
CA LEU A 119 -18.17 -9.10 32.29
C LEU A 119 -18.97 -8.67 33.52
N VAL A 120 -19.12 -9.56 34.52
CA VAL A 120 -19.93 -9.26 35.71
C VAL A 120 -19.23 -8.24 36.62
N ASN A 121 -17.91 -8.36 36.80
CA ASN A 121 -17.12 -7.41 37.58
C ASN A 121 -17.18 -6.01 36.97
N HIS A 122 -17.15 -5.91 35.64
CA HIS A 122 -17.24 -4.64 34.95
C HIS A 122 -18.60 -3.99 35.16
N SER A 123 -19.70 -4.74 35.04
CA SER A 123 -21.04 -4.23 35.37
C SER A 123 -21.15 -3.75 36.82
N ARG A 124 -20.58 -4.48 37.79
CA ARG A 124 -20.54 -4.02 39.20
C ARG A 124 -19.74 -2.73 39.37
N ALA A 125 -18.57 -2.64 38.75
CA ALA A 125 -17.71 -1.46 38.83
C ALA A 125 -18.39 -0.24 38.20
N LEU A 126 -19.09 -0.41 37.08
CA LEU A 126 -19.88 0.63 36.43
C LEU A 126 -21.09 1.05 37.28
N THR A 127 -21.83 0.10 37.86
CA THR A 127 -22.91 0.42 38.82
C THR A 127 -22.38 1.29 39.96
N ALA A 128 -21.26 0.91 40.56
CA ALA A 128 -20.67 1.65 41.67
C ALA A 128 -20.12 3.02 41.24
N ALA A 129 -19.54 3.13 40.04
CA ALA A 129 -18.97 4.38 39.53
C ALA A 129 -20.04 5.39 39.09
N CYS A 130 -21.10 4.92 38.42
CA CYS A 130 -22.17 5.75 37.88
C CYS A 130 -23.39 5.88 38.82
N SER A 131 -23.38 5.13 39.93
CA SER A 131 -24.51 5.00 40.87
C SER A 131 -25.79 4.59 40.17
N TYR A 132 -25.76 3.53 39.36
CA TYR A 132 -26.97 3.03 38.70
C TYR A 132 -27.93 2.38 39.69
N THR A 133 -29.22 2.61 39.48
CA THR A 133 -30.28 2.02 40.30
C THR A 133 -31.38 1.40 39.44
N GLU A 134 -32.13 0.48 40.03
CA GLU A 134 -33.28 -0.16 39.39
C GLU A 134 -34.35 0.86 38.99
N GLY A 135 -34.96 0.64 37.81
CA GLY A 135 -36.03 1.50 37.29
C GLY A 135 -35.56 2.80 36.63
N GLU A 136 -34.26 3.15 36.65
CA GLU A 136 -33.76 4.30 35.92
C GLU A 136 -33.93 4.14 34.41
N VAL A 137 -34.19 5.26 33.73
CA VAL A 137 -34.32 5.30 32.28
C VAL A 137 -33.04 5.87 31.66
N MET A 138 -32.45 5.11 30.72
CA MET A 138 -31.26 5.47 29.96
C MET A 138 -31.60 5.74 28.50
N VAL A 139 -31.09 6.81 27.92
CA VAL A 139 -31.08 7.05 26.47
C VAL A 139 -29.70 6.73 25.91
N CYS A 140 -29.61 5.78 24.97
CA CYS A 140 -28.35 5.38 24.34
C CYS A 140 -28.36 5.73 22.85
N VAL A 141 -27.44 6.58 22.42
CA VAL A 141 -27.22 6.90 21.00
C VAL A 141 -26.03 6.13 20.41
N LEU A 142 -25.26 5.43 21.25
CA LEU A 142 -24.12 4.63 20.84
C LEU A 142 -24.57 3.30 20.24
N ASP A 143 -23.67 2.65 19.48
CA ASP A 143 -23.93 1.30 18.99
C ASP A 143 -23.86 0.30 20.15
N TYR A 144 -24.99 -0.37 20.38
CA TYR A 144 -25.16 -1.36 21.44
C TYR A 144 -24.35 -2.64 21.24
N LYS A 145 -23.68 -2.82 20.09
CA LYS A 145 -22.87 -4.00 19.79
C LYS A 145 -21.44 -3.91 20.30
N ARG A 146 -20.94 -2.73 20.68
CA ARG A 146 -19.53 -2.53 21.07
C ARG A 146 -19.35 -1.48 22.16
N GLU A 147 -18.21 -1.56 22.84
CA GLU A 147 -17.71 -0.58 23.80
C GLU A 147 -18.81 -0.12 24.78
N MET A 148 -18.86 1.18 25.08
CA MET A 148 -19.77 1.78 26.04
C MET A 148 -21.24 1.55 25.72
N GLY A 149 -21.60 1.43 24.44
CA GLY A 149 -22.96 1.06 24.06
C GLY A 149 -23.30 -0.33 24.57
N LEU A 150 -22.45 -1.33 24.32
CA LEU A 150 -22.65 -2.68 24.86
C LEU A 150 -22.60 -2.69 26.39
N TRP A 151 -21.55 -2.10 26.98
CA TRP A 151 -21.26 -2.22 28.41
C TRP A 151 -22.33 -1.55 29.28
N HIS A 152 -22.74 -0.31 28.96
CA HIS A 152 -23.73 0.41 29.76
C HIS A 152 -25.16 -0.02 29.43
N SER A 153 -25.48 -0.06 28.13
CA SER A 153 -26.89 -0.11 27.68
C SER A 153 -27.43 -1.52 27.45
N VAL A 154 -26.58 -2.55 27.43
CA VAL A 154 -26.99 -3.96 27.29
C VAL A 154 -26.58 -4.82 28.48
N LEU A 155 -25.33 -4.69 28.95
CA LEU A 155 -24.82 -5.53 30.04
C LEU A 155 -25.21 -4.95 31.40
N THR A 156 -24.79 -3.70 31.68
CA THR A 156 -24.99 -3.06 32.99
C THR A 156 -26.45 -2.65 33.21
N SER A 157 -27.18 -2.26 32.17
CA SER A 157 -28.62 -1.97 32.28
C SER A 157 -29.42 -3.20 32.73
N VAL A 158 -29.14 -4.37 32.15
CA VAL A 158 -29.77 -5.64 32.56
C VAL A 158 -29.33 -6.03 33.96
N PHE A 159 -28.06 -5.85 34.31
CA PHE A 159 -27.54 -6.12 35.65
C PHE A 159 -28.26 -5.30 36.74
N ASN A 160 -28.69 -4.08 36.44
CA ASN A 160 -29.36 -3.19 37.41
C ASN A 160 -30.90 -3.11 37.24
N GLY A 161 -31.50 -3.74 36.23
CA GLY A 161 -32.93 -3.60 35.97
C GLY A 161 -33.34 -2.20 35.46
N MET A 162 -32.52 -1.61 34.58
CA MET A 162 -32.78 -0.30 33.97
C MET A 162 -33.58 -0.41 32.67
N HIS A 163 -34.32 0.66 32.32
CA HIS A 163 -35.03 0.77 31.05
C HIS A 163 -34.19 1.57 30.04
N VAL A 164 -33.91 1.00 28.86
CA VAL A 164 -33.05 1.64 27.86
C VAL A 164 -33.83 2.00 26.60
N ILE A 165 -33.75 3.28 26.20
CA ILE A 165 -34.26 3.82 24.94
C ILE A 165 -33.09 3.95 23.96
N PHE A 166 -33.09 3.11 22.92
CA PHE A 166 -32.09 3.16 21.85
C PHE A 166 -32.48 4.15 20.76
N ILE A 167 -31.56 5.00 20.36
CA ILE A 167 -31.74 5.95 19.26
C ILE A 167 -30.83 5.53 18.09
N PRO A 168 -31.38 4.96 17.02
CA PRO A 168 -30.58 4.56 15.87
C PRO A 168 -29.88 5.75 15.21
N TYR A 169 -28.63 5.57 14.80
CA TYR A 169 -27.88 6.61 14.08
C TYR A 169 -28.56 7.05 12.77
N SER A 170 -29.28 6.16 12.09
CA SER A 170 -30.09 6.48 10.91
C SER A 170 -31.18 7.51 11.22
N LEU A 171 -31.78 7.45 12.40
CA LEU A 171 -32.78 8.43 12.86
C LEU A 171 -32.10 9.77 13.18
N MET A 172 -30.96 9.76 13.86
CA MET A 172 -30.24 10.99 14.19
C MET A 172 -29.76 11.77 12.95
N LYS A 173 -29.48 11.08 11.84
CA LYS A 173 -29.17 11.76 10.57
C LYS A 173 -30.32 12.60 10.04
N VAL A 174 -31.56 12.17 10.27
CA VAL A 174 -32.78 12.85 9.79
C VAL A 174 -33.26 13.86 10.83
N ASN A 175 -33.24 13.49 12.11
CA ASN A 175 -33.62 14.34 13.22
C ASN A 175 -32.57 14.25 14.34
N PRO A 176 -31.58 15.16 14.36
CA PRO A 176 -30.51 15.13 15.35
C PRO A 176 -30.95 15.41 16.79
N ALA A 177 -32.12 16.04 17.00
CA ALA A 177 -32.66 16.29 18.33
C ALA A 177 -33.45 15.11 18.92
N SER A 178 -33.68 14.05 18.14
CA SER A 178 -34.50 12.90 18.53
C SER A 178 -34.14 12.30 19.89
N TRP A 179 -32.85 12.18 20.22
CA TRP A 179 -32.41 11.65 21.51
C TRP A 179 -32.76 12.57 22.69
N MET A 180 -32.62 13.89 22.53
CA MET A 180 -33.00 14.88 23.56
C MET A 180 -34.52 14.93 23.76
N LEU A 181 -35.28 14.75 22.68
CA LEU A 181 -36.74 14.61 22.76
C LEU A 181 -37.14 13.36 23.52
N MET A 182 -36.41 12.24 23.36
CA MET A 182 -36.65 11.04 24.15
C MET A 182 -36.27 11.22 25.62
N ILE A 183 -35.22 11.98 25.95
CA ILE A 183 -34.92 12.35 27.34
C ILE A 183 -36.11 13.09 27.95
N THR A 184 -36.67 14.06 27.22
CA THR A 184 -37.83 14.83 27.66
C THR A 184 -39.06 13.93 27.85
N LYS A 185 -39.38 13.10 26.84
CA LYS A 185 -40.57 12.26 26.80
C LYS A 185 -40.57 11.20 27.91
N PHE A 186 -39.44 10.54 28.11
CA PHE A 186 -39.30 9.43 29.06
C PHE A 186 -38.72 9.86 30.41
N LYS A 187 -38.44 11.16 30.59
CA LYS A 187 -37.75 11.72 31.78
C LYS A 187 -36.47 10.94 32.11
N ALA A 188 -35.66 10.71 31.09
CA ALA A 188 -34.48 9.86 31.22
C ALA A 188 -33.45 10.46 32.18
N ASN A 189 -32.95 9.64 33.10
CA ASN A 189 -31.98 10.03 34.12
C ASN A 189 -30.55 9.97 33.60
N VAL A 190 -30.30 9.06 32.65
CA VAL A 190 -28.99 8.77 32.10
C VAL A 190 -29.02 8.90 30.59
N ALA A 191 -27.98 9.47 30.00
CA ALA A 191 -27.76 9.43 28.57
C ALA A 191 -26.29 9.10 28.26
N VAL A 192 -26.07 8.37 27.17
CA VAL A 192 -24.73 7.95 26.73
C VAL A 192 -24.54 8.34 25.26
N CYS A 193 -23.56 9.20 24.99
CA CYS A 193 -23.32 9.77 23.66
C CYS A 193 -21.83 10.07 23.39
N LYS A 194 -21.52 10.51 22.17
CA LYS A 194 -20.22 11.07 21.77
C LYS A 194 -20.27 12.60 21.74
N SER A 195 -19.14 13.30 21.85
CA SER A 195 -19.14 14.78 21.77
C SER A 195 -19.67 15.31 20.44
N ARG A 196 -19.55 14.51 19.36
CA ARG A 196 -20.17 14.82 18.06
C ARG A 196 -21.71 14.86 18.13
N ASP A 197 -22.32 13.98 18.91
CA ASP A 197 -23.79 13.91 19.01
C ASP A 197 -24.33 15.14 19.77
N LEU A 198 -23.56 15.65 20.74
CA LEU A 198 -23.82 16.94 21.38
C LEU A 198 -23.78 18.08 20.36
N HIS A 199 -22.76 18.11 19.50
CA HIS A 199 -22.65 19.12 18.45
C HIS A 199 -23.82 19.06 17.45
N TRP A 200 -24.27 17.86 17.09
CA TRP A 200 -25.44 17.70 16.23
C TRP A 200 -26.73 18.16 16.92
N GLY A 201 -26.88 17.88 18.21
CA GLY A 201 -27.99 18.41 19.03
C GLY A 201 -28.02 19.94 19.07
N LEU A 202 -26.85 20.58 19.17
CA LEU A 202 -26.72 22.05 19.09
C LEU A 202 -27.24 22.62 17.76
N LEU A 203 -26.92 21.96 16.64
CA LEU A 203 -27.37 22.42 15.32
C LEU A 203 -28.89 22.31 15.15
N ALA A 204 -29.51 21.29 15.74
CA ALA A 204 -30.95 21.07 15.68
C ALA A 204 -31.75 21.84 16.76
N THR A 205 -31.10 22.67 17.58
CA THR A 205 -31.77 23.36 18.69
C THR A 205 -32.81 24.37 18.22
N LYS A 206 -32.62 24.99 17.04
CA LYS A 206 -33.53 26.01 16.49
C LYS A 206 -34.92 25.44 16.17
N ASP A 207 -35.00 24.15 15.87
CA ASP A 207 -36.21 23.49 15.37
C ASP A 207 -37.04 22.84 16.49
N HIS A 208 -36.52 22.78 17.73
CA HIS A 208 -37.13 21.99 18.81
C HIS A 208 -37.15 22.74 20.15
N LYS A 209 -38.18 23.58 20.34
CA LYS A 209 -38.36 24.40 21.55
C LYS A 209 -38.80 23.61 22.78
N ASP A 210 -39.25 22.36 22.63
CA ASP A 210 -39.87 21.58 23.71
C ASP A 210 -38.87 20.71 24.50
N VAL A 211 -37.58 20.78 24.18
CA VAL A 211 -36.55 19.99 24.86
C VAL A 211 -36.40 20.44 26.33
N ASN A 212 -36.48 19.47 27.25
CA ASN A 212 -36.23 19.64 28.68
C ASN A 212 -35.29 18.52 29.18
N LEU A 213 -34.13 18.91 29.69
CA LEU A 213 -33.07 18.01 30.16
C LEU A 213 -32.93 18.00 31.70
N SER A 214 -33.89 18.57 32.45
CA SER A 214 -33.87 18.63 33.92
C SER A 214 -33.87 17.26 34.63
N SER A 215 -34.36 16.22 33.97
CA SER A 215 -34.33 14.85 34.52
C SER A 215 -32.96 14.20 34.45
N LEU A 216 -32.05 14.74 33.63
CA LEU A 216 -30.77 14.13 33.32
C LEU A 216 -29.76 14.40 34.44
N ARG A 217 -29.40 13.37 35.20
CA ARG A 217 -28.35 13.45 36.23
C ARG A 217 -26.97 13.06 35.72
N LEU A 218 -26.92 12.27 34.63
CA LEU A 218 -25.68 11.71 34.11
C LEU A 218 -25.72 11.65 32.58
N LEU A 219 -24.84 12.42 31.94
CA LEU A 219 -24.58 12.44 30.51
C LEU A 219 -23.16 11.95 30.26
N LEU A 220 -23.01 10.66 29.97
CA LEU A 220 -21.73 10.05 29.68
C LEU A 220 -21.26 10.41 28.27
N VAL A 221 -20.08 11.03 28.17
CA VAL A 221 -19.44 11.40 26.90
C VAL A 221 -18.30 10.42 26.61
N ALA A 222 -18.53 9.53 25.63
CA ALA A 222 -17.69 8.38 25.32
C ALA A 222 -17.01 8.51 23.94
N ASP A 223 -15.94 9.31 23.88
CA ASP A 223 -15.14 9.50 22.65
C ASP A 223 -13.97 8.51 22.49
N GLY A 224 -13.87 7.53 23.40
CA GLY A 224 -12.86 6.47 23.36
C GLY A 224 -11.45 7.03 23.57
N SER A 225 -10.56 6.81 22.60
CA SER A 225 -9.17 7.30 22.61
C SER A 225 -9.00 8.72 22.05
N ASN A 226 -10.04 9.31 21.47
CA ASN A 226 -10.02 10.72 21.05
C ASN A 226 -10.50 11.59 22.20
N PRO A 227 -9.79 12.69 22.55
CA PRO A 227 -10.28 13.59 23.56
C PRO A 227 -11.58 14.20 23.04
N TRP A 228 -12.57 14.26 23.93
CA TRP A 228 -13.84 14.88 23.63
C TRP A 228 -13.65 16.34 23.20
N SER A 229 -14.51 16.79 22.29
CA SER A 229 -14.53 18.20 21.88
C SER A 229 -15.04 19.06 23.04
N LEU A 230 -14.12 19.57 23.86
CA LEU A 230 -14.43 20.43 25.01
C LEU A 230 -15.34 21.59 24.64
N SER A 231 -15.08 22.22 23.50
CA SER A 231 -15.92 23.29 22.97
C SER A 231 -17.34 22.82 22.63
N SER A 232 -17.53 21.57 22.20
CA SER A 232 -18.88 21.01 21.98
C SER A 232 -19.60 20.74 23.30
N CYS A 233 -18.91 20.24 24.33
CA CYS A 233 -19.49 20.07 25.66
C CYS A 233 -19.89 21.42 26.27
N ASP A 234 -19.00 22.42 26.21
CA ASP A 234 -19.25 23.75 26.79
C ASP A 234 -20.40 24.48 26.10
N GLN A 235 -20.43 24.44 24.76
CA GLN A 235 -21.54 25.02 24.00
C GLN A 235 -22.85 24.30 24.32
N PHE A 236 -22.83 22.96 24.43
CA PHE A 236 -24.02 22.18 24.77
C PHE A 236 -24.55 22.54 26.15
N ILE A 237 -23.67 22.63 27.16
CA ILE A 237 -24.02 23.09 28.50
C ILE A 237 -24.61 24.50 28.43
N SER A 238 -23.91 25.44 27.80
CA SER A 238 -24.36 26.84 27.70
C SER A 238 -25.74 26.99 27.08
N VAL A 239 -26.03 26.26 25.99
CA VAL A 239 -27.31 26.34 25.28
C VAL A 239 -28.44 25.67 26.07
N PHE A 240 -28.20 24.47 26.62
CA PHE A 240 -29.25 23.68 27.29
C PHE A 240 -29.34 23.90 28.80
N HIS A 241 -28.51 24.76 29.38
CA HIS A 241 -28.62 25.16 30.79
C HIS A 241 -30.01 25.75 31.10
N SER A 242 -30.49 26.65 30.24
CA SER A 242 -31.84 27.22 30.32
C SER A 242 -32.96 26.18 30.13
N ARG A 243 -32.62 24.99 29.62
CA ARG A 243 -33.52 23.85 29.41
C ARG A 243 -33.37 22.77 30.49
N GLY A 244 -32.72 23.10 31.62
CA GLY A 244 -32.61 22.25 32.79
C GLY A 244 -31.36 21.37 32.86
N LEU A 245 -30.45 21.45 31.89
CA LEU A 245 -29.20 20.68 31.94
C LEU A 245 -28.26 21.24 33.02
N HIS A 246 -27.92 20.39 34.00
CA HIS A 246 -26.92 20.73 35.00
C HIS A 246 -25.49 20.52 34.44
N PRO A 247 -24.55 21.47 34.60
CA PRO A 247 -23.17 21.30 34.13
C PRO A 247 -22.50 20.03 34.64
N ASP A 248 -22.70 19.70 35.92
CA ASP A 248 -22.12 18.49 36.54
C ASP A 248 -22.70 17.17 36.01
N ALA A 249 -23.81 17.21 35.26
CA ALA A 249 -24.33 16.00 34.61
C ALA A 249 -23.39 15.53 33.50
N VAL A 250 -22.62 16.42 32.87
CA VAL A 250 -21.71 16.07 31.77
C VAL A 250 -20.47 15.38 32.30
N CYS A 251 -20.35 14.08 32.00
CA CYS A 251 -19.37 13.19 32.58
C CYS A 251 -18.54 12.50 31.48
N PRO A 252 -17.37 13.05 31.12
CA PRO A 252 -16.44 12.36 30.25
C PRO A 252 -15.92 11.06 30.87
N CYS A 253 -15.57 10.10 30.02
CA CYS A 253 -14.96 8.84 30.43
C CYS A 253 -13.81 8.45 29.49
N ALA A 254 -12.91 7.61 30.00
CA ALA A 254 -11.82 7.00 29.24
C ALA A 254 -12.00 5.49 29.15
N ALA A 255 -11.76 4.93 27.96
CA ALA A 255 -11.84 3.51 27.72
C ALA A 255 -11.00 3.05 26.53
N SER A 256 -10.71 1.75 26.53
CA SER A 256 -10.07 1.00 25.45
C SER A 256 -10.73 -0.37 25.33
N SER A 257 -10.58 -1.05 24.20
CA SER A 257 -11.14 -2.41 24.07
C SER A 257 -10.44 -3.41 24.99
N GLU A 258 -9.16 -3.20 25.28
CA GLU A 258 -8.32 -4.06 26.10
C GLU A 258 -8.59 -3.89 27.61
N ALA A 259 -8.61 -2.65 28.09
CA ALA A 259 -8.85 -2.35 29.50
C ALA A 259 -10.33 -2.17 29.86
N LEU A 260 -11.23 -2.23 28.88
CA LEU A 260 -12.63 -1.79 28.97
C LEU A 260 -12.70 -0.33 29.45
N THR A 261 -13.53 -0.03 30.45
CA THR A 261 -13.61 1.30 31.05
C THR A 261 -12.43 1.55 31.99
N VAL A 262 -11.64 2.59 31.71
CA VAL A 262 -10.48 2.98 32.53
C VAL A 262 -10.90 3.95 33.64
N ALA A 263 -11.56 5.04 33.28
CA ALA A 263 -11.96 6.10 34.22
C ALA A 263 -13.30 6.73 33.84
N VAL A 264 -14.05 7.20 34.85
CA VAL A 264 -15.35 7.86 34.67
C VAL A 264 -15.50 9.06 35.61
N ARG A 265 -15.86 10.22 35.05
CA ARG A 265 -16.22 11.41 35.82
C ARG A 265 -17.60 11.20 36.44
N ARG A 266 -17.76 11.61 37.70
CA ARG A 266 -19.00 11.40 38.47
C ARG A 266 -19.77 12.72 38.65
N PRO A 267 -21.11 12.70 38.60
CA PRO A 267 -21.93 13.86 38.94
C PRO A 267 -21.80 14.26 40.42
N GLY A 268 -21.76 15.56 40.71
CA GLY A 268 -22.05 16.12 42.04
C GLY A 268 -21.05 15.89 43.18
N ARG A 269 -19.88 15.25 42.96
CA ARG A 269 -18.79 15.17 43.95
C ARG A 269 -17.69 16.18 43.66
N VAL A 270 -18.00 17.46 43.69
CA VAL A 270 -16.99 18.54 43.62
C VAL A 270 -16.73 19.01 45.05
N GLY A 271 -15.62 18.56 45.65
CA GLY A 271 -15.06 19.23 46.82
C GLY A 271 -14.52 20.61 46.43
N ALA A 272 -14.52 21.56 47.36
CA ALA A 272 -14.01 22.91 47.13
C ALA A 272 -12.55 22.87 46.65
N GLY A 273 -12.31 23.14 45.36
CA GLY A 273 -10.97 23.33 44.79
C GLY A 273 -10.69 22.75 43.39
N THR A 274 -11.55 21.91 42.81
CA THR A 274 -11.22 21.18 41.56
C THR A 274 -12.06 21.62 40.37
N SER A 275 -11.64 22.67 39.68
CA SER A 275 -11.87 22.70 38.23
C SER A 275 -11.11 21.50 37.68
N GLY A 276 -11.82 20.50 37.17
CA GLY A 276 -11.22 19.32 36.52
C GLY A 276 -10.48 19.64 35.21
N ARG A 277 -10.21 20.92 34.95
CA ARG A 277 -9.51 21.41 33.78
C ARG A 277 -8.09 21.78 34.14
N GLY A 278 -7.15 21.29 33.34
CA GLY A 278 -5.76 21.73 33.34
C GLY A 278 -5.48 22.50 32.07
N VAL A 279 -4.95 23.71 32.20
CA VAL A 279 -4.35 24.44 31.07
C VAL A 279 -2.86 24.11 31.06
N LEU A 280 -2.39 23.46 30.01
CA LEU A 280 -1.04 22.92 29.93
C LEU A 280 -0.26 23.55 28.79
N SER A 281 1.04 23.75 28.99
CA SER A 281 1.95 24.19 27.94
C SER A 281 2.12 23.09 26.88
N MET A 282 1.76 23.39 25.63
CA MET A 282 1.95 22.45 24.50
C MET A 282 3.44 22.18 24.23
N ALA A 283 4.30 23.19 24.44
CA ALA A 283 5.74 23.04 24.29
C ALA A 283 6.33 22.06 25.32
N SER A 284 5.80 22.01 26.55
CA SER A 284 6.26 21.02 27.53
C SER A 284 5.70 19.62 27.23
N LEU A 285 4.43 19.55 26.81
CA LEU A 285 3.77 18.30 26.44
C LEU A 285 4.46 17.60 25.27
N SER A 286 5.08 18.34 24.33
CA SER A 286 5.82 17.75 23.21
C SER A 286 7.09 17.00 23.65
N TYR A 287 7.68 17.37 24.79
CA TYR A 287 8.75 16.62 25.47
C TYR A 287 8.21 15.57 26.45
N GLY A 288 6.89 15.35 26.48
CA GLY A 288 6.24 14.44 27.41
C GLY A 288 6.21 14.95 28.85
N VAL A 289 6.35 16.27 29.08
CA VAL A 289 6.37 16.88 30.41
C VAL A 289 5.13 17.73 30.63
N ILE A 290 4.55 17.63 31.83
CA ILE A 290 3.34 18.33 32.23
C ILE A 290 3.73 19.62 32.92
N ARG A 291 3.43 20.76 32.30
CA ARG A 291 3.58 22.08 32.89
C ARG A 291 2.28 22.85 32.77
N VAL A 292 1.78 23.34 33.90
CA VAL A 292 0.59 24.19 33.94
C VAL A 292 0.97 25.55 33.35
N ASP A 293 0.14 26.04 32.45
CA ASP A 293 0.25 27.38 31.91
C ASP A 293 -0.79 28.29 32.59
N MET A 294 -0.40 29.52 32.88
CA MET A 294 -1.26 30.50 33.56
C MET A 294 -1.94 31.46 32.58
N GLU A 295 -1.47 31.52 31.33
CA GLU A 295 -2.06 32.36 30.29
C GLU A 295 -2.88 31.50 29.31
N ASN A 296 -4.05 32.02 28.90
CA ASN A 296 -4.80 31.51 27.75
C ASN A 296 -4.08 31.92 26.45
N SER A 297 -2.87 31.41 26.26
CA SER A 297 -2.04 31.62 25.09
C SER A 297 -2.44 30.64 23.97
N LEU A 298 -2.06 30.95 22.73
CA LEU A 298 -2.20 30.02 21.61
C LEU A 298 -1.34 28.77 21.78
N THR A 299 -0.35 28.79 22.69
CA THR A 299 0.53 27.66 23.02
C THR A 299 0.02 26.83 24.22
N SER A 300 -1.18 27.13 24.73
CA SER A 300 -1.80 26.44 25.86
C SER A 300 -2.87 25.45 25.40
N LEU A 301 -2.80 24.20 25.87
CA LEU A 301 -3.81 23.18 25.65
C LEU A 301 -4.67 23.02 26.90
N THR A 302 -5.98 23.27 26.78
CA THR A 302 -6.92 22.94 27.84
C THR A 302 -7.30 21.47 27.75
N LEU A 303 -7.02 20.73 28.82
CA LEU A 303 -7.48 19.35 29.01
C LEU A 303 -8.52 19.31 30.13
N GLN A 304 -9.42 18.33 30.05
CA GLN A 304 -10.37 18.00 31.10
C GLN A 304 -10.08 16.58 31.59
N ASP A 305 -10.30 16.33 32.87
CA ASP A 305 -10.18 14.99 33.42
C ASP A 305 -11.32 14.06 32.98
N CYS A 306 -11.01 12.76 32.93
CA CYS A 306 -11.94 11.65 32.81
C CYS A 306 -12.52 11.19 34.15
N GLY A 307 -12.28 11.91 35.25
CA GLY A 307 -12.59 11.46 36.60
C GLY A 307 -11.60 10.45 37.16
N HIS A 308 -12.10 9.57 38.01
CA HIS A 308 -11.32 8.56 38.71
C HIS A 308 -11.33 7.22 38.00
N ILE A 309 -10.29 6.43 38.23
CA ILE A 309 -10.20 5.03 37.83
C ILE A 309 -11.38 4.23 38.41
N LEU A 310 -11.81 3.18 37.71
CA LEU A 310 -12.92 2.35 38.17
C LEU A 310 -12.67 1.74 39.57
N PRO A 311 -13.74 1.56 40.38
CA PRO A 311 -13.63 0.83 41.64
C PRO A 311 -13.03 -0.57 41.46
N GLY A 312 -12.03 -0.90 42.27
CA GLY A 312 -11.33 -2.19 42.20
C GLY A 312 -10.21 -2.26 41.15
N ALA A 313 -9.94 -1.17 40.44
CA ALA A 313 -8.84 -1.07 39.48
C ALA A 313 -7.69 -0.21 40.02
N VAL A 314 -6.47 -0.52 39.55
CA VAL A 314 -5.24 0.24 39.80
C VAL A 314 -4.68 0.67 38.45
N ALA A 315 -4.22 1.91 38.32
CA ALA A 315 -3.54 2.35 37.11
C ALA A 315 -2.08 2.72 37.37
N ALA A 316 -1.25 2.50 36.35
CA ALA A 316 0.14 2.93 36.28
C ALA A 316 0.36 3.66 34.94
N VAL A 317 1.19 4.69 34.93
CA VAL A 317 1.56 5.43 33.72
C VAL A 317 2.99 5.03 33.35
N VAL A 318 3.20 4.48 32.15
CA VAL A 318 4.51 3.95 31.73
C VAL A 318 5.02 4.62 30.46
N LYS A 319 6.34 4.64 30.27
CA LYS A 319 6.97 5.20 29.07
C LYS A 319 6.62 4.42 27.80
N ILE A 320 6.52 5.13 26.66
CA ILE A 320 5.93 4.61 25.41
C ILE A 320 6.94 3.85 24.53
N ASN A 321 8.21 4.26 24.54
CA ASN A 321 9.22 3.82 23.56
C ASN A 321 10.31 2.90 24.14
N ASP A 322 10.30 2.66 25.44
CA ASP A 322 11.31 1.86 26.16
C ASP A 322 10.64 0.64 26.83
N ALA A 323 11.39 -0.07 27.68
CA ALA A 323 10.78 -0.97 28.66
C ALA A 323 9.74 -0.20 29.50
N PRO A 324 8.72 -0.86 30.08
CA PRO A 324 7.57 -0.21 30.71
C PRO A 324 7.91 0.43 32.07
N TYR A 325 8.86 1.35 32.07
CA TYR A 325 9.28 2.12 33.22
C TYR A 325 8.17 3.09 33.63
N LEU A 326 7.93 3.17 34.93
CA LEU A 326 6.99 4.10 35.53
C LEU A 326 7.38 5.55 35.21
N CYS A 327 6.43 6.32 34.70
CA CYS A 327 6.57 7.75 34.49
C CYS A 327 6.63 8.49 35.84
N LYS A 328 7.30 9.64 35.85
CA LYS A 328 7.17 10.59 36.98
C LYS A 328 5.79 11.23 36.97
N THR A 329 5.42 11.87 38.08
CA THR A 329 4.11 12.54 38.25
C THR A 329 3.89 13.69 37.26
N ASP A 330 4.97 14.28 36.74
CA ASP A 330 4.97 15.36 35.76
C ASP A 330 5.28 14.86 34.33
N GLU A 331 5.18 13.55 34.07
CA GLU A 331 5.44 12.97 32.75
C GLU A 331 4.17 12.36 32.14
N VAL A 332 4.03 12.48 30.83
CA VAL A 332 2.99 11.82 30.03
C VAL A 332 3.49 10.45 29.61
N GLY A 333 2.64 9.44 29.73
CA GLY A 333 2.93 8.09 29.28
C GLY A 333 1.68 7.35 28.85
N GLU A 334 1.81 6.04 28.66
CA GLU A 334 0.69 5.16 28.42
C GLU A 334 0.04 4.75 29.75
N ILE A 335 -1.27 4.91 29.84
CA ILE A 335 -2.05 4.46 30.99
C ILE A 335 -2.26 2.96 30.89
N CYS A 336 -1.85 2.23 31.91
CA CYS A 336 -2.02 0.79 32.02
C CYS A 336 -2.86 0.47 33.26
N VAL A 337 -3.73 -0.54 33.16
CA VAL A 337 -4.72 -0.83 34.21
C VAL A 337 -4.60 -2.28 34.66
N SER A 338 -4.52 -2.49 35.97
CA SER A 338 -4.69 -3.78 36.63
C SER A 338 -6.09 -3.81 37.23
N ALA A 339 -6.97 -4.64 36.68
CA ALA A 339 -8.33 -4.81 37.17
C ALA A 339 -8.90 -6.18 36.76
N SER A 340 -9.77 -6.74 37.59
CA SER A 340 -10.55 -7.94 37.27
C SER A 340 -11.65 -7.70 36.23
N THR A 341 -11.74 -6.49 35.69
CA THR A 341 -12.68 -6.05 34.65
C THR A 341 -12.07 -6.09 33.26
N CYS A 342 -10.73 -6.10 33.12
CA CYS A 342 -10.09 -5.99 31.81
C CYS A 342 -10.28 -7.26 30.95
N GLY A 343 -10.06 -7.12 29.64
CA GLY A 343 -9.90 -8.27 28.75
C GLY A 343 -8.67 -9.11 29.14
N TYR A 344 -8.60 -10.35 28.66
CA TYR A 344 -7.53 -11.27 29.08
C TYR A 344 -6.56 -11.68 27.96
N ALA A 345 -6.96 -11.58 26.69
CA ALA A 345 -6.14 -11.95 25.56
C ALA A 345 -6.70 -11.42 24.24
N TYR A 346 -5.84 -11.34 23.21
CA TYR A 346 -6.29 -11.37 21.83
C TYR A 346 -6.44 -12.81 21.34
N TRP A 347 -7.55 -13.08 20.66
CA TRP A 347 -7.87 -14.40 20.13
C TRP A 347 -6.86 -14.85 19.08
N GLY A 348 -6.24 -16.01 19.27
CA GLY A 348 -5.25 -16.59 18.35
C GLY A 348 -3.89 -15.87 18.29
N LEU A 349 -3.61 -14.89 19.15
CA LEU A 349 -2.42 -14.05 19.09
C LEU A 349 -1.60 -14.06 20.40
N HIS A 350 -1.20 -15.24 20.88
CA HIS A 350 -0.56 -15.41 22.21
C HIS A 350 0.63 -14.49 22.50
N GLY A 351 1.54 -14.30 21.54
CA GLY A 351 2.72 -13.44 21.74
C GLY A 351 2.34 -11.98 22.00
N LEU A 352 1.39 -11.45 21.22
CA LEU A 352 0.87 -10.10 21.42
C LEU A 352 0.04 -10.00 22.70
N SER A 353 -0.73 -11.04 23.02
CA SER A 353 -1.53 -11.10 24.25
C SER A 353 -0.67 -10.96 25.50
N ASN A 354 0.48 -11.64 25.57
CA ASN A 354 1.37 -11.51 26.72
C ASN A 354 1.90 -10.07 26.88
N ASN A 355 2.27 -9.41 25.77
CA ASN A 355 2.80 -8.04 25.83
C ASN A 355 1.77 -6.98 26.24
N ILE A 356 0.49 -7.21 25.92
CA ILE A 356 -0.59 -6.25 26.18
C ILE A 356 -1.29 -6.54 27.51
N PHE A 357 -1.61 -7.79 27.82
CA PHE A 357 -2.43 -8.15 28.99
C PHE A 357 -1.62 -8.61 30.20
N LYS A 358 -0.30 -8.84 30.05
CA LYS A 358 0.58 -9.31 31.13
C LYS A 358 1.82 -8.43 31.29
N MET A 359 1.65 -7.11 31.16
CA MET A 359 2.74 -6.15 31.34
C MET A 359 2.97 -5.91 32.85
N GLN A 360 4.23 -5.75 33.26
CA GLN A 360 4.58 -5.34 34.62
C GLN A 360 5.29 -3.98 34.58
N PRO A 361 4.81 -2.96 35.31
CA PRO A 361 5.49 -1.68 35.38
C PRO A 361 6.82 -1.83 36.11
N LEU A 362 7.86 -1.16 35.63
CA LEU A 362 9.22 -1.24 36.15
C LEU A 362 9.65 0.06 36.84
N HIS A 363 10.43 -0.06 37.90
CA HIS A 363 11.20 1.04 38.46
C HIS A 363 12.37 1.41 37.52
N PRO A 364 12.95 2.62 37.64
CA PRO A 364 14.11 3.01 36.83
C PRO A 364 15.34 2.10 36.93
N ASP A 365 15.43 1.27 37.99
CA ASP A 365 16.48 0.27 38.21
C ASP A 365 16.20 -1.09 37.53
N GLY A 366 15.09 -1.21 36.81
CA GLY A 366 14.70 -2.44 36.08
C GLY A 366 13.88 -3.44 36.89
N ARG A 367 13.58 -3.17 38.17
CA ARG A 367 12.79 -4.09 39.01
C ARG A 367 11.28 -3.87 38.83
N PRO A 368 10.44 -4.92 38.88
CA PRO A 368 8.99 -4.75 38.90
C PRO A 368 8.53 -3.91 40.08
N VAL A 369 7.63 -2.96 39.84
CA VAL A 369 6.98 -2.14 40.88
C VAL A 369 6.04 -3.00 41.74
N THR A 370 5.45 -4.02 41.13
CA THR A 370 4.52 -4.95 41.76
C THR A 370 4.49 -6.26 40.98
N GLU A 371 4.12 -7.34 41.66
CA GLU A 371 3.89 -8.66 41.06
C GLU A 371 2.60 -8.68 40.22
N GLN A 372 1.69 -7.72 40.42
CA GLN A 372 0.45 -7.63 39.65
C GLN A 372 0.72 -7.31 38.18
N THR A 373 -0.01 -7.98 37.29
CA THR A 373 0.00 -7.70 35.86
C THR A 373 -0.97 -6.58 35.50
N PHE A 374 -0.55 -5.74 34.56
CA PHE A 374 -1.30 -4.63 34.01
C PHE A 374 -1.61 -4.87 32.53
N VAL A 375 -2.76 -4.34 32.12
CA VAL A 375 -3.20 -4.29 30.73
C VAL A 375 -2.84 -2.93 30.15
N ARG A 376 -2.12 -2.93 29.02
CA ARG A 376 -1.80 -1.72 28.24
C ARG A 376 -3.06 -1.23 27.54
N SER A 377 -3.53 -0.02 27.87
CA SER A 377 -4.78 0.52 27.31
C SER A 377 -4.61 1.17 25.94
N GLY A 378 -3.38 1.47 25.52
CA GLY A 378 -3.10 2.29 24.34
C GLY A 378 -3.44 3.78 24.49
N LEU A 379 -4.00 4.20 25.63
CA LEU A 379 -4.33 5.59 25.93
C LEU A 379 -3.11 6.34 26.47
N LEU A 380 -2.83 7.51 25.90
CA LEU A 380 -1.78 8.39 26.38
C LEU A 380 -2.36 9.42 27.35
N GLY A 381 -1.66 9.65 28.46
CA GLY A 381 -2.17 10.51 29.51
C GLY A 381 -1.30 10.51 30.76
N PHE A 382 -1.89 11.03 31.83
CA PHE A 382 -1.26 11.14 33.13
C PHE A 382 -2.30 11.16 34.26
N VAL A 383 -1.83 10.99 35.50
CA VAL A 383 -2.66 11.11 36.70
C VAL A 383 -2.38 12.46 37.35
N GLY A 384 -3.38 13.34 37.36
CA GLY A 384 -3.33 14.66 37.96
C GLY A 384 -3.65 14.67 39.46
N PRO A 385 -3.73 15.88 40.05
CA PRO A 385 -4.07 16.06 41.46
C PRO A 385 -5.38 15.36 41.84
N GLY A 386 -5.43 14.76 43.04
CA GLY A 386 -6.61 14.04 43.53
C GLY A 386 -6.90 12.71 42.81
N GLY A 387 -5.92 12.17 42.06
CA GLY A 387 -6.04 10.88 41.37
C GLY A 387 -6.90 10.95 40.11
N LEU A 388 -7.07 12.15 39.54
CA LEU A 388 -7.87 12.37 38.33
C LEU A 388 -7.07 11.95 37.09
N VAL A 389 -7.71 11.23 36.19
CA VAL A 389 -7.08 10.75 34.96
C VAL A 389 -7.26 11.78 33.84
N PHE A 390 -6.16 12.18 33.19
CA PHE A 390 -6.17 13.05 32.03
C PHE A 390 -5.69 12.29 30.79
N ILE A 391 -6.37 12.47 29.66
CA ILE A 391 -6.00 11.89 28.37
C ILE A 391 -5.44 12.99 27.48
N ALA A 392 -4.25 12.74 26.91
CA ALA A 392 -3.55 13.68 26.05
C ALA A 392 -3.41 13.09 24.64
N THR A 393 -3.85 13.81 23.61
CA THR A 393 -3.56 13.46 22.21
C THR A 393 -2.71 14.53 21.55
N VAL A 394 -1.86 14.08 20.62
CA VAL A 394 -0.65 14.80 20.21
C VAL A 394 -0.90 15.98 19.25
N LEU A 395 -2.03 16.04 18.52
CA LEU A 395 -2.34 17.16 17.62
C LEU A 395 -3.84 17.51 17.63
N ALA A 396 -4.15 18.78 17.86
CA ALA A 396 -5.49 19.34 17.70
C ALA A 396 -5.48 20.35 16.54
N VAL A 397 -6.23 20.06 15.46
CA VAL A 397 -6.42 21.01 14.35
C VAL A 397 -7.85 21.51 14.40
N GLU A 398 -8.02 22.82 14.58
CA GLU A 398 -9.34 23.44 14.63
C GLU A 398 -9.93 23.64 13.20
N PRO A 399 -11.17 23.21 12.94
CA PRO A 399 -11.80 23.39 11.62
C PRO A 399 -12.25 24.83 11.37
N MET A 400 -12.07 25.34 10.15
CA MET A 400 -12.72 26.57 9.66
C MET A 400 -14.11 26.28 9.06
N LYS A 401 -14.90 27.34 8.79
CA LYS A 401 -16.31 27.23 8.33
C LYS A 401 -16.52 26.34 7.10
N PHE A 402 -15.58 26.34 6.15
CA PHE A 402 -15.69 25.57 4.90
C PHE A 402 -15.15 24.12 5.02
N ILE A 403 -14.51 23.77 6.14
CA ILE A 403 -14.13 22.40 6.46
C ILE A 403 -15.23 21.79 7.31
N TYR A 404 -15.62 20.55 7.01
CA TYR A 404 -16.59 19.86 7.87
C TYR A 404 -15.97 19.56 9.25
N ARG A 405 -16.57 20.10 10.31
CA ARG A 405 -16.17 19.83 11.69
C ARG A 405 -16.23 18.32 11.97
N GLY A 406 -15.16 17.78 12.56
CA GLY A 406 -15.03 16.34 12.82
C GLY A 406 -14.78 15.48 11.58
N ARG A 407 -14.44 16.09 10.43
CA ARG A 407 -13.99 15.41 9.19
C ARG A 407 -12.53 15.76 8.86
N ILE A 408 -11.66 15.68 9.86
CA ILE A 408 -10.21 15.84 9.74
C ILE A 408 -9.51 14.57 10.25
N ALA A 409 -8.67 13.97 9.42
CA ALA A 409 -7.83 12.84 9.74
C ALA A 409 -6.39 13.34 9.92
N VAL A 410 -5.80 13.11 11.10
CA VAL A 410 -4.39 13.39 11.36
C VAL A 410 -3.69 12.06 11.63
N PHE A 411 -2.67 11.75 10.84
CA PHE A 411 -1.89 10.53 10.99
C PHE A 411 -0.44 10.78 10.58
N SER A 412 0.46 9.91 11.02
CA SER A 412 1.85 9.93 10.56
C SER A 412 2.09 8.92 9.44
N VAL A 413 2.98 9.28 8.53
CA VAL A 413 3.55 8.40 7.51
C VAL A 413 5.08 8.39 7.64
N LYS A 414 5.68 7.22 7.49
CA LYS A 414 7.13 7.08 7.55
C LYS A 414 7.77 7.62 6.27
N VAL A 415 8.57 8.67 6.37
CA VAL A 415 9.33 9.27 5.26
C VAL A 415 10.80 9.35 5.68
N LEU A 416 11.69 8.76 4.90
CA LEU A 416 13.15 8.79 5.13
C LEU A 416 13.56 8.37 6.56
N ARG A 417 12.87 7.35 7.09
CA ARG A 417 13.05 6.71 8.42
C ARG A 417 12.35 7.37 9.61
N ASP A 418 11.81 8.57 9.43
CA ASP A 418 11.09 9.25 10.49
C ASP A 418 9.58 9.30 10.21
N GLU A 419 8.79 9.40 11.28
CA GLU A 419 7.35 9.65 11.18
C GLU A 419 7.09 11.12 10.82
N ARG A 420 6.21 11.34 9.84
CA ARG A 420 5.86 12.66 9.32
C ARG A 420 4.36 12.87 9.34
N ILE A 421 3.92 14.02 9.81
CA ILE A 421 2.50 14.32 10.01
C ILE A 421 1.84 14.60 8.65
N CYS A 422 0.74 13.91 8.39
CA CYS A 422 -0.21 14.20 7.32
C CYS A 422 -1.55 14.61 7.92
N VAL A 423 -2.15 15.65 7.34
CA VAL A 423 -3.48 16.12 7.69
C VAL A 423 -4.36 16.04 6.45
N VAL A 424 -5.46 15.31 6.55
CA VAL A 424 -6.46 15.19 5.48
C VAL A 424 -7.80 15.71 6.00
N ALA A 425 -8.40 16.68 5.32
CA ALA A 425 -9.69 17.23 5.72
C ALA A 425 -10.72 17.20 4.58
N GLU A 426 -12.00 17.07 4.93
CA GLU A 426 -13.10 17.12 3.96
C GLU A 426 -13.64 18.55 3.82
N GLN A 427 -13.57 19.10 2.61
CA GLN A 427 -14.06 20.44 2.30
C GLN A 427 -15.55 20.43 1.92
N ARG A 428 -16.23 21.58 2.08
CA ARG A 428 -17.60 21.82 1.60
C ARG A 428 -17.64 22.04 0.07
N PRO A 429 -18.80 21.82 -0.58
CA PRO A 429 -18.92 21.91 -2.05
C PRO A 429 -18.48 23.25 -2.64
N ASP A 430 -18.71 24.35 -1.92
CA ASP A 430 -18.53 25.72 -2.44
C ASP A 430 -17.17 26.34 -2.06
N CYS A 431 -16.19 25.52 -1.67
CA CYS A 431 -14.89 25.99 -1.25
C CYS A 431 -14.03 26.45 -2.44
N THR A 432 -13.48 27.67 -2.36
CA THR A 432 -12.56 28.19 -3.39
C THR A 432 -11.12 27.73 -3.15
N GLU A 433 -10.27 27.82 -4.19
CA GLU A 433 -8.83 27.55 -4.06
C GLU A 433 -8.14 28.51 -3.08
N GLU A 434 -8.58 29.77 -3.04
CA GLU A 434 -8.03 30.79 -2.14
C GLU A 434 -8.37 30.47 -0.68
N GLU A 435 -9.61 30.10 -0.38
CA GLU A 435 -10.00 29.64 0.96
C GLU A 435 -9.20 28.40 1.37
N SER A 436 -9.05 27.45 0.46
CA SER A 436 -8.25 26.23 0.66
C SER A 436 -6.80 26.57 1.03
N PHE A 437 -6.16 27.46 0.28
CA PHE A 437 -4.79 27.90 0.51
C PHE A 437 -4.64 28.67 1.84
N GLN A 438 -5.57 29.55 2.17
CA GLN A 438 -5.59 30.29 3.43
C GLN A 438 -5.68 29.33 4.64
N TRP A 439 -6.54 28.31 4.56
CA TRP A 439 -6.64 27.31 5.63
C TRP A 439 -5.37 26.47 5.74
N MET A 440 -4.84 25.96 4.63
CA MET A 440 -3.59 25.18 4.64
C MET A 440 -2.44 25.98 5.24
N SER A 441 -2.29 27.26 4.85
CA SER A 441 -1.26 28.15 5.37
C SER A 441 -1.43 28.44 6.86
N ARG A 442 -2.67 28.69 7.30
CA ARG A 442 -2.97 28.90 8.72
C ARG A 442 -2.75 27.64 9.55
N VAL A 443 -3.05 26.46 9.01
CA VAL A 443 -2.77 25.19 9.69
C VAL A 443 -1.27 24.97 9.80
N LEU A 444 -0.48 25.24 8.76
CA LEU A 444 0.98 25.18 8.83
C LEU A 444 1.52 26.13 9.89
N GLN A 445 1.13 27.40 9.85
CA GLN A 445 1.59 28.41 10.81
C GLN A 445 1.17 28.06 12.24
N ALA A 446 -0.06 27.58 12.44
CA ALA A 446 -0.55 27.16 13.74
C ALA A 446 0.25 25.95 14.24
N VAL A 447 0.44 24.91 13.43
CA VAL A 447 1.17 23.71 13.88
C VAL A 447 2.65 24.00 14.11
N ASP A 448 3.28 24.83 13.28
CA ASP A 448 4.66 25.27 13.47
C ASP A 448 4.80 26.11 14.75
N SER A 449 3.98 27.15 14.93
CA SER A 449 4.04 28.01 16.12
C SER A 449 3.73 27.27 17.42
N ILE A 450 2.73 26.38 17.40
CA ILE A 450 2.22 25.69 18.58
C ILE A 450 3.03 24.44 18.92
N HIS A 451 3.23 23.57 17.94
CA HIS A 451 3.84 22.26 18.15
C HIS A 451 5.33 22.25 17.83
N GLN A 452 5.85 23.25 17.10
CA GLN A 452 7.24 23.29 16.61
C GLN A 452 7.58 22.04 15.80
N VAL A 453 6.61 21.54 15.02
CA VAL A 453 6.75 20.38 14.13
C VAL A 453 6.28 20.75 12.74
N GLY A 454 7.02 20.31 11.71
CA GLY A 454 6.59 20.44 10.33
C GLY A 454 5.47 19.45 9.95
N ILE A 455 4.49 19.93 9.19
CA ILE A 455 3.49 19.07 8.53
C ILE A 455 4.01 18.67 7.15
N TYR A 456 4.09 17.37 6.87
CA TYR A 456 4.60 16.88 5.59
C TYR A 456 3.60 17.05 4.46
N CYS A 457 2.32 16.84 4.74
CA CYS A 457 1.25 16.97 3.76
C CYS A 457 -0.05 17.49 4.38
N LEU A 458 -0.70 18.43 3.67
CA LEU A 458 -2.08 18.85 3.87
C LEU A 458 -2.88 18.49 2.62
N ALA A 459 -3.97 17.74 2.77
CA ALA A 459 -4.82 17.35 1.66
C ALA A 459 -6.29 17.67 1.95
N LEU A 460 -6.95 18.36 1.03
CA LEU A 460 -8.38 18.63 1.07
C LEU A 460 -9.09 17.72 0.08
N VAL A 461 -10.04 16.92 0.56
CA VAL A 461 -10.83 16.01 -0.28
C VAL A 461 -12.27 16.53 -0.46
N PRO A 462 -12.93 16.20 -1.59
CA PRO A 462 -14.32 16.58 -1.82
C PRO A 462 -15.30 16.04 -0.75
N PRO A 463 -16.52 16.60 -0.67
CA PRO A 463 -17.57 16.09 0.22
C PRO A 463 -17.80 14.58 0.05
N ASN A 464 -17.92 13.88 1.18
CA ASN A 464 -18.13 12.43 1.27
C ASN A 464 -17.00 11.53 0.72
N TYR A 465 -15.80 12.07 0.51
CA TYR A 465 -14.65 11.29 0.03
C TYR A 465 -13.80 10.67 1.14
N LEU A 466 -13.81 11.26 2.34
CA LEU A 466 -13.11 10.66 3.50
C LEU A 466 -13.78 9.33 3.88
N PRO A 467 -13.00 8.24 4.01
CA PRO A 467 -13.51 6.98 4.54
C PRO A 467 -14.17 7.17 5.91
N LYS A 468 -15.40 6.66 6.04
CA LYS A 468 -16.18 6.74 7.28
C LYS A 468 -16.42 5.34 7.82
N THR A 469 -16.36 5.21 9.13
CA THR A 469 -16.93 4.08 9.88
C THR A 469 -18.45 4.06 9.71
N PRO A 470 -19.13 2.93 9.94
CA PRO A 470 -20.59 2.83 9.76
C PRO A 470 -21.40 3.86 10.59
N LEU A 471 -20.87 4.24 11.76
CA LEU A 471 -21.42 5.28 12.64
C LEU A 471 -20.95 6.71 12.25
N GLY A 472 -20.37 6.88 11.06
CA GLY A 472 -20.00 8.16 10.47
C GLY A 472 -18.74 8.85 11.01
N GLY A 473 -18.00 8.21 11.92
CA GLY A 473 -16.67 8.71 12.34
C GLY A 473 -15.63 8.44 11.26
N ILE A 474 -14.51 9.16 11.23
CA ILE A 474 -13.47 8.94 10.21
C ILE A 474 -12.79 7.60 10.42
N HIS A 475 -12.63 6.82 9.34
CA HIS A 475 -11.86 5.59 9.37
C HIS A 475 -10.37 5.91 9.14
N LEU A 476 -9.65 6.22 10.22
CA LEU A 476 -8.26 6.73 10.15
C LEU A 476 -7.29 5.76 9.44
N PRO A 477 -7.25 4.44 9.76
CA PRO A 477 -6.34 3.51 9.07
C PRO A 477 -6.61 3.41 7.57
N GLU A 478 -7.88 3.37 7.16
CA GLU A 478 -8.27 3.34 5.74
C GLU A 478 -7.91 4.64 5.03
N THR A 479 -8.05 5.79 5.71
CA THR A 479 -7.64 7.09 5.16
C THR A 479 -6.13 7.12 4.94
N LYS A 480 -5.34 6.68 5.93
CA LYS A 480 -3.89 6.53 5.83
C LYS A 480 -3.50 5.60 4.68
N ARG A 481 -4.16 4.44 4.57
CA ARG A 481 -3.93 3.46 3.50
C ARG A 481 -4.21 4.05 2.13
N ARG A 482 -5.37 4.69 1.92
CA ARG A 482 -5.71 5.34 0.63
C ARG A 482 -4.75 6.46 0.27
N PHE A 483 -4.32 7.23 1.26
CA PHE A 483 -3.30 8.27 1.07
C PHE A 483 -1.97 7.66 0.61
N GLN A 484 -1.50 6.59 1.26
CA GLN A 484 -0.25 5.90 0.91
C GLN A 484 -0.32 5.18 -0.45
N GLU A 485 -1.48 4.64 -0.82
CA GLU A 485 -1.72 3.98 -2.11
C GLU A 485 -1.96 4.98 -3.26
N GLY A 486 -2.09 6.28 -2.98
CA GLY A 486 -2.45 7.28 -3.98
C GLY A 486 -3.89 7.15 -4.50
N SER A 487 -4.76 6.44 -3.78
CA SER A 487 -6.17 6.25 -4.12
C SER A 487 -7.11 7.22 -3.39
N LEU A 488 -6.56 8.04 -2.49
CA LEU A 488 -7.22 9.24 -2.01
C LEU A 488 -7.09 10.32 -3.10
N HIS A 489 -8.22 10.83 -3.60
CA HIS A 489 -8.25 11.84 -4.66
C HIS A 489 -8.59 13.22 -4.06
N PRO A 490 -7.61 13.93 -3.48
CA PRO A 490 -7.80 15.27 -2.97
C PRO A 490 -8.06 16.26 -4.10
N ALA A 491 -8.90 17.25 -3.82
CA ALA A 491 -9.10 18.42 -4.67
C ALA A 491 -7.87 19.34 -4.61
N ASN A 492 -7.34 19.56 -3.41
CA ASN A 492 -6.16 20.39 -3.18
C ASN A 492 -5.15 19.65 -2.31
N VAL A 493 -3.86 19.75 -2.65
CA VAL A 493 -2.76 19.14 -1.89
C VAL A 493 -1.62 20.14 -1.74
N LEU A 494 -1.14 20.30 -0.50
CA LEU A 494 0.07 21.03 -0.18
C LEU A 494 1.08 20.09 0.48
N MET A 495 2.19 19.87 -0.22
CA MET A 495 3.33 19.10 0.28
C MET A 495 4.39 20.03 0.85
N CYS A 496 4.83 19.81 2.09
CA CYS A 496 5.89 20.60 2.73
C CYS A 496 7.08 19.72 3.13
N PRO A 497 7.75 19.07 2.17
CA PRO A 497 8.89 18.20 2.49
C PRO A 497 10.06 19.00 3.07
N HIS A 498 10.19 20.29 2.71
CA HIS A 498 11.26 21.20 3.14
C HIS A 498 11.19 21.57 4.64
N THR A 499 9.99 21.64 5.22
CA THR A 499 9.82 21.92 6.67
C THR A 499 10.01 20.68 7.52
N CYS A 500 9.87 19.49 6.93
CA CYS A 500 9.80 18.24 7.68
C CYS A 500 11.02 17.36 7.50
N VAL A 501 11.70 17.48 6.38
CA VAL A 501 12.86 16.66 6.06
C VAL A 501 14.06 17.60 5.97
N THR A 502 14.64 17.88 7.14
CA THR A 502 15.84 18.71 7.30
C THR A 502 17.10 18.07 6.68
N ASN A 503 17.04 16.77 6.42
CA ASN A 503 18.05 15.99 5.68
C ASN A 503 17.72 15.84 4.19
N LEU A 504 16.70 16.55 3.67
CA LEU A 504 16.67 16.77 2.24
C LEU A 504 17.93 17.55 1.92
N PRO A 505 18.69 17.16 0.90
CA PRO A 505 19.72 18.04 0.40
C PRO A 505 19.06 19.39 0.13
N LYS A 506 19.55 20.45 0.78
CA LYS A 506 19.27 21.84 0.37
C LYS A 506 19.38 21.91 -1.17
N PRO A 507 18.63 22.78 -1.86
CA PRO A 507 18.72 22.94 -3.31
C PRO A 507 20.21 22.90 -3.71
N ARG A 508 20.60 21.80 -4.36
CA ARG A 508 22.00 21.35 -4.35
C ARG A 508 22.85 22.34 -5.14
N GLU A 509 23.81 22.99 -4.47
CA GLU A 509 25.14 23.09 -5.06
C GLU A 509 25.56 21.67 -5.47
N VAL A 510 26.02 21.54 -6.71
CA VAL A 510 26.25 20.25 -7.37
C VAL A 510 27.30 19.45 -6.59
N HIS A 511 26.85 18.46 -5.82
CA HIS A 511 27.71 17.45 -5.20
C HIS A 511 27.35 16.05 -5.73
N PRO A 512 28.36 15.23 -6.07
CA PRO A 512 28.15 13.98 -6.79
C PRO A 512 27.82 12.86 -5.81
N VAL A 513 26.53 12.51 -5.66
CA VAL A 513 26.11 11.32 -4.90
C VAL A 513 25.14 10.50 -5.74
N GLY A 514 25.51 9.23 -5.97
CA GLY A 514 24.91 8.30 -6.93
C GLY A 514 23.53 7.70 -6.56
N PRO A 515 23.03 6.77 -7.40
CA PRO A 515 21.60 6.49 -7.63
C PRO A 515 20.96 5.52 -6.62
N ALA A 516 21.08 5.76 -5.32
CA ALA A 516 20.33 5.00 -4.31
C ALA A 516 18.84 5.42 -4.20
N SER A 517 18.39 6.42 -4.97
CA SER A 517 17.12 7.13 -4.73
C SER A 517 15.90 6.63 -5.50
N VAL A 518 15.94 5.45 -6.15
CA VAL A 518 14.75 4.87 -6.83
C VAL A 518 14.29 3.53 -6.22
N MET A 519 14.82 3.19 -5.05
CA MET A 519 14.35 2.07 -4.25
C MET A 519 13.22 2.49 -3.30
N VAL A 520 11.97 2.46 -3.76
CA VAL A 520 10.79 2.48 -2.85
C VAL A 520 10.04 1.15 -2.95
N GLY A 521 10.73 0.06 -2.59
CA GLY A 521 10.10 -1.21 -2.21
C GLY A 521 10.32 -1.41 -0.72
N ASN A 522 9.30 -1.89 0.01
CA ASN A 522 9.37 -2.20 1.43
C ASN A 522 10.65 -2.98 1.78
N MET A 523 11.57 -2.37 2.53
CA MET A 523 12.61 -3.12 3.23
C MET A 523 12.02 -3.68 4.52
N VAL A 524 11.95 -5.00 4.56
CA VAL A 524 11.63 -5.85 5.71
C VAL A 524 12.53 -5.46 6.89
N GLN A 525 11.96 -5.24 8.08
CA GLN A 525 12.74 -5.09 9.30
C GLN A 525 13.28 -6.45 9.75
N GLY A 526 14.58 -6.48 10.00
CA GLY A 526 15.35 -7.63 10.43
C GLY A 526 16.66 -7.61 9.66
N VAL A 527 17.79 -7.59 10.35
CA VAL A 527 19.11 -7.63 9.70
C VAL A 527 19.20 -8.92 8.88
N ARG A 528 18.92 -8.80 7.58
CA ARG A 528 19.33 -9.70 6.53
C ARG A 528 19.76 -8.78 5.41
N LEU A 529 21.04 -8.85 5.02
CA LEU A 529 21.48 -8.34 3.74
C LEU A 529 20.43 -8.75 2.69
N ALA A 530 19.89 -7.79 1.94
CA ALA A 530 18.96 -8.04 0.83
C ALA A 530 19.71 -8.70 -0.33
N VAL A 531 20.31 -9.86 -0.05
CA VAL A 531 21.05 -10.68 -0.98
C VAL A 531 20.10 -11.77 -1.41
N ALA A 532 19.67 -11.68 -2.66
CA ALA A 532 19.15 -12.83 -3.37
C ALA A 532 20.33 -13.42 -4.14
N GLN A 533 20.71 -14.66 -3.82
CA GLN A 533 21.70 -15.38 -4.60
C GLN A 533 20.96 -16.18 -5.68
N GLY A 534 21.30 -15.93 -6.94
CA GLY A 534 20.83 -16.75 -8.05
C GLY A 534 21.37 -18.18 -7.94
N ARG A 535 20.82 -19.10 -8.73
CA ARG A 535 21.42 -20.44 -8.85
C ARG A 535 22.88 -20.30 -9.27
N ASP A 536 23.74 -21.12 -8.68
CA ASP A 536 25.12 -21.23 -9.14
C ASP A 536 25.10 -21.63 -10.63
N ILE A 537 25.88 -20.92 -11.44
CA ILE A 537 26.03 -21.18 -12.87
C ILE A 537 26.96 -22.39 -13.10
N GLY A 538 27.51 -22.94 -12.02
CA GLY A 538 28.47 -24.04 -11.99
C GLY A 538 29.88 -23.49 -12.16
N ILE A 539 30.83 -24.07 -11.42
CA ILE A 539 32.26 -23.81 -11.65
C ILE A 539 32.57 -24.33 -13.05
N ILE A 540 33.07 -23.44 -13.90
CA ILE A 540 33.73 -23.84 -15.14
C ILE A 540 34.84 -24.77 -14.69
N ASP A 541 34.86 -26.01 -15.15
CA ASP A 541 36.10 -26.77 -15.11
C ASP A 541 37.08 -25.99 -15.98
N GLU A 542 37.83 -25.06 -15.38
CA GLU A 542 38.69 -24.13 -16.09
C GLU A 542 39.77 -24.90 -16.87
N ASP A 543 39.97 -26.18 -16.56
CA ASP A 543 40.85 -27.12 -17.25
C ASP A 543 40.17 -27.91 -18.39
N SER A 544 38.86 -27.75 -18.62
CA SER A 544 38.17 -28.25 -19.81
C SER A 544 38.55 -27.42 -21.04
N ASP A 545 39.18 -28.06 -22.03
CA ASP A 545 39.51 -27.48 -23.33
C ASP A 545 38.32 -26.79 -24.01
N THR A 546 37.10 -27.27 -23.75
CA THR A 546 35.86 -26.72 -24.28
C THR A 546 35.49 -25.36 -23.68
N ALA A 547 35.80 -25.14 -22.41
CA ALA A 547 35.49 -23.92 -21.67
C ALA A 547 36.49 -22.79 -21.94
N ARG A 548 37.79 -23.10 -22.06
CA ARG A 548 38.83 -22.14 -22.48
C ARG A 548 38.66 -21.70 -23.94
N LYS A 549 38.05 -22.53 -24.79
CA LYS A 549 37.93 -22.32 -26.25
C LYS A 549 36.75 -21.43 -26.68
N TYR A 550 35.81 -21.11 -25.79
CA TYR A 550 34.59 -20.34 -26.13
C TYR A 550 34.31 -19.16 -25.17
N GLN A 551 35.35 -18.38 -24.84
CA GLN A 551 35.19 -17.19 -23.98
C GLN A 551 34.60 -15.98 -24.74
N PHE A 552 34.79 -15.91 -26.05
CA PHE A 552 34.39 -14.76 -26.88
C PHE A 552 33.21 -15.11 -27.80
N ILE A 553 32.17 -14.28 -27.81
CA ILE A 553 30.96 -14.53 -28.62
C ILE A 553 31.25 -14.58 -30.13
N SER A 554 32.25 -13.83 -30.61
CA SER A 554 32.71 -13.83 -32.00
C SER A 554 33.37 -15.17 -32.40
N GLU A 555 34.09 -15.81 -31.48
CA GLU A 555 34.68 -17.14 -31.70
C GLU A 555 33.60 -18.22 -31.74
N ILE A 556 32.58 -18.12 -30.89
CA ILE A 556 31.43 -19.03 -30.90
C ILE A 556 30.72 -18.97 -32.26
N LEU A 557 30.50 -17.76 -32.80
CA LEU A 557 29.93 -17.60 -34.14
C LEU A 557 30.78 -18.28 -35.22
N LYS A 558 32.11 -18.06 -35.19
CA LYS A 558 33.05 -18.68 -36.13
C LYS A 558 33.05 -20.21 -36.03
N TRP A 559 33.04 -20.74 -34.81
CA TRP A 559 32.97 -22.18 -34.58
C TRP A 559 31.66 -22.79 -35.10
N ARG A 560 30.52 -22.14 -34.85
CA ARG A 560 29.21 -22.58 -35.38
C ARG A 560 29.12 -22.48 -36.89
N ALA A 561 29.70 -21.45 -37.49
CA ALA A 561 29.77 -21.32 -38.95
C ALA A 561 30.55 -22.47 -39.61
N THR A 562 31.45 -23.11 -38.87
CA THR A 562 32.23 -24.26 -39.34
C THR A 562 31.56 -25.59 -39.01
N THR A 563 30.99 -25.73 -37.80
CA THR A 563 30.47 -27.01 -37.28
C THR A 563 29.00 -27.24 -37.63
N THR A 564 28.20 -26.18 -37.66
CA THR A 564 26.75 -26.20 -37.92
C THR A 564 26.38 -25.08 -38.90
N ALA A 565 27.03 -25.08 -40.07
CA ALA A 565 26.99 -23.99 -41.04
C ALA A 565 25.56 -23.59 -41.48
N ASP A 566 24.71 -24.59 -41.73
CA ASP A 566 23.34 -24.41 -42.24
C ASP A 566 22.30 -24.20 -41.14
N HIS A 567 22.71 -24.24 -39.86
CA HIS A 567 21.79 -24.05 -38.74
C HIS A 567 21.27 -22.62 -38.69
N GLY A 568 19.94 -22.46 -38.72
CA GLY A 568 19.24 -21.18 -38.69
C GLY A 568 19.24 -20.55 -37.30
N LEU A 569 19.78 -19.32 -37.19
CA LEU A 569 19.82 -18.58 -35.94
C LEU A 569 18.76 -17.49 -35.85
N PHE A 570 18.45 -16.83 -36.97
CA PHE A 570 17.53 -15.68 -36.98
C PHE A 570 16.55 -15.75 -38.14
N THR A 571 15.30 -15.40 -37.87
CA THR A 571 14.25 -15.15 -38.87
C THR A 571 13.56 -13.85 -38.52
N LEU A 572 13.52 -12.88 -39.44
CA LEU A 572 12.83 -11.61 -39.29
C LEU A 572 11.48 -11.65 -40.00
N LEU A 573 10.41 -11.29 -39.29
CA LEU A 573 9.05 -11.25 -39.84
C LEU A 573 8.55 -9.82 -40.04
N ASN A 574 7.62 -9.63 -40.98
CA ASN A 574 6.82 -8.40 -41.12
C ASN A 574 5.40 -8.58 -40.58
N ALA A 575 4.59 -7.51 -40.60
CA ALA A 575 3.22 -7.47 -40.13
C ALA A 575 2.28 -8.46 -40.85
N LYS A 576 2.67 -8.96 -42.03
CA LYS A 576 1.92 -10.00 -42.79
C LYS A 576 2.27 -11.43 -42.35
N GLY A 577 3.31 -11.61 -41.53
CA GLY A 577 3.83 -12.93 -41.14
C GLY A 577 4.77 -13.57 -42.15
N ASN A 578 5.20 -12.81 -43.16
CA ASN A 578 6.16 -13.30 -44.14
C ASN A 578 7.58 -13.11 -43.62
N THR A 579 8.44 -14.09 -43.90
CA THR A 579 9.88 -14.00 -43.65
C THR A 579 10.50 -12.95 -44.56
N VAL A 580 10.93 -11.83 -43.96
CA VAL A 580 11.64 -10.75 -44.65
C VAL A 580 13.07 -11.16 -44.92
N SER A 581 13.71 -11.77 -43.92
CA SER A 581 15.07 -12.27 -44.03
C SER A 581 15.35 -13.35 -43.00
N SER A 582 16.33 -14.21 -43.26
CA SER A 582 16.82 -15.22 -42.32
C SER A 582 18.34 -15.34 -42.39
N LEU A 583 18.95 -15.81 -41.31
CA LEU A 583 20.39 -16.02 -41.23
C LEU A 583 20.72 -17.38 -40.61
N THR A 584 21.47 -18.18 -41.37
CA THR A 584 22.22 -19.32 -40.83
C THR A 584 23.53 -18.89 -40.18
N CYS A 585 24.17 -19.79 -39.41
CA CYS A 585 25.48 -19.54 -38.80
C CYS A 585 26.52 -19.07 -39.83
N SER A 586 26.58 -19.74 -40.99
CA SER A 586 27.51 -19.40 -42.08
C SER A 586 27.16 -18.06 -42.73
N GLN A 587 25.87 -17.78 -42.94
CA GLN A 587 25.43 -16.52 -43.54
C GLN A 587 25.74 -15.31 -42.64
N LEU A 588 25.47 -15.42 -41.33
CA LEU A 588 25.80 -14.37 -40.37
C LEU A 588 27.31 -14.13 -40.31
N HIS A 589 28.12 -15.19 -40.24
CA HIS A 589 29.57 -15.07 -40.24
C HIS A 589 30.09 -14.35 -41.49
N LYS A 590 29.66 -14.76 -42.69
CA LYS A 590 30.07 -14.14 -43.96
C LYS A 590 29.64 -12.68 -44.07
N ARG A 591 28.43 -12.32 -43.62
CA ARG A 591 27.97 -10.93 -43.64
C ARG A 591 28.76 -10.05 -42.65
N ALA A 592 29.02 -10.56 -41.45
CA ALA A 592 29.86 -9.87 -40.47
C ALA A 592 31.30 -9.64 -40.98
N GLU A 593 31.91 -10.63 -41.66
CA GLU A 593 33.22 -10.44 -42.30
C GLU A 593 33.22 -9.29 -43.31
N ARG A 594 32.17 -9.17 -44.12
CA ARG A 594 32.06 -8.09 -45.11
C ARG A 594 31.87 -6.71 -44.48
N VAL A 595 31.11 -6.62 -43.38
CA VAL A 595 31.03 -5.38 -42.59
C VAL A 595 32.41 -5.03 -42.02
N GLY A 596 33.16 -6.02 -41.50
CA GLY A 596 34.53 -5.80 -41.04
C GLY A 596 35.45 -5.24 -42.15
N CYS A 597 35.36 -5.78 -43.37
CA CYS A 597 36.09 -5.25 -44.52
C CYS A 597 35.72 -3.78 -44.81
N LEU A 598 34.43 -3.44 -44.77
CA LEU A 598 33.98 -2.06 -44.97
C LEU A 598 34.60 -1.10 -43.95
N LEU A 599 34.64 -1.52 -42.67
CA LEU A 599 35.21 -0.73 -41.58
C LEU A 599 36.72 -0.52 -41.73
N LEU A 600 37.47 -1.54 -42.14
CA LEU A 600 38.91 -1.42 -42.36
C LEU A 600 39.26 -0.59 -43.60
N GLU A 601 38.55 -0.79 -44.72
CA GLU A 601 38.86 -0.14 -46.00
C GLU A 601 38.44 1.34 -46.01
N LYS A 602 37.24 1.65 -45.50
CA LYS A 602 36.67 3.00 -45.58
C LYS A 602 36.73 3.79 -44.27
N GLY A 603 36.85 3.09 -43.13
CA GLY A 603 36.76 3.71 -41.81
C GLY A 603 38.08 4.13 -41.18
N LYS A 604 39.22 3.54 -41.60
CA LYS A 604 40.56 3.84 -41.02
C LYS A 604 40.57 3.77 -39.47
N LEU A 605 39.88 2.79 -38.91
CA LEU A 605 39.69 2.64 -37.47
C LEU A 605 40.87 1.93 -36.80
N ASN A 606 41.13 2.31 -35.55
CA ASN A 606 42.04 1.60 -34.65
C ASN A 606 41.27 0.65 -33.75
N THR A 607 41.97 -0.37 -33.22
CA THR A 607 41.42 -1.24 -32.19
C THR A 607 40.98 -0.43 -30.98
N GLY A 608 39.76 -0.66 -30.50
CA GLY A 608 39.16 0.05 -29.38
C GLY A 608 38.35 1.29 -29.76
N ASP A 609 38.38 1.74 -31.02
CA ASP A 609 37.53 2.86 -31.48
C ASP A 609 36.04 2.52 -31.35
N HIS A 610 35.22 3.52 -31.09
CA HIS A 610 33.77 3.34 -30.91
C HIS A 610 33.02 3.58 -32.22
N VAL A 611 32.09 2.68 -32.55
CA VAL A 611 31.26 2.75 -33.77
C VAL A 611 29.78 2.75 -33.39
N ALA A 612 29.10 3.84 -33.73
CA ALA A 612 27.66 3.98 -33.52
C ALA A 612 26.88 3.15 -34.55
N LEU A 613 26.06 2.21 -34.09
CA LEU A 613 25.20 1.38 -34.91
C LEU A 613 23.78 1.94 -34.86
N ILE A 614 23.35 2.63 -35.93
CA ILE A 614 22.02 3.24 -36.04
C ILE A 614 21.21 2.46 -37.09
N TYR A 615 20.46 1.47 -36.63
CA TYR A 615 19.70 0.56 -37.50
C TYR A 615 18.26 0.43 -37.03
N PRO A 616 17.28 0.25 -37.93
CA PRO A 616 15.97 -0.26 -37.52
C PRO A 616 16.12 -1.68 -36.94
N PRO A 617 15.15 -2.19 -36.15
CA PRO A 617 15.24 -3.54 -35.60
C PRO A 617 15.28 -4.57 -36.73
N GLY A 618 16.40 -5.31 -36.83
CA GLY A 618 16.58 -6.25 -37.93
C GLY A 618 17.92 -6.97 -37.89
N ILE A 619 18.11 -7.88 -38.85
CA ILE A 619 19.30 -8.73 -38.92
C ILE A 619 20.57 -7.96 -39.33
N ASP A 620 20.43 -6.79 -39.97
CA ASP A 620 21.57 -5.97 -40.39
C ASP A 620 22.29 -5.38 -39.18
N LEU A 621 21.56 -5.01 -38.13
CA LEU A 621 22.13 -4.63 -36.84
C LEU A 621 22.99 -5.75 -36.26
N VAL A 622 22.51 -6.99 -36.30
CA VAL A 622 23.23 -8.17 -35.81
C VAL A 622 24.52 -8.38 -36.63
N CYS A 623 24.44 -8.28 -37.95
CA CYS A 623 25.60 -8.39 -38.84
C CYS A 623 26.62 -7.27 -38.55
N ALA A 624 26.15 -6.04 -38.35
CA ALA A 624 26.98 -4.89 -38.07
C ALA A 624 27.72 -5.03 -36.73
N PHE A 625 27.01 -5.51 -35.71
CA PHE A 625 27.56 -5.79 -34.38
C PHE A 625 28.73 -6.78 -34.43
N TYR A 626 28.54 -7.96 -35.05
CA TYR A 626 29.63 -8.94 -35.16
C TYR A 626 30.76 -8.49 -36.08
N GLY A 627 30.45 -7.67 -37.09
CA GLY A 627 31.47 -7.05 -37.94
C GLY A 627 32.42 -6.14 -37.16
N CYS A 628 31.89 -5.36 -36.22
CA CYS A 628 32.69 -4.54 -35.30
C CYS A 628 33.62 -5.41 -34.43
N LEU A 629 33.08 -6.48 -33.85
CA LEU A 629 33.88 -7.41 -33.03
C LEU A 629 35.01 -8.09 -33.82
N TYR A 630 34.81 -8.39 -35.12
CA TYR A 630 35.83 -9.00 -35.96
C TYR A 630 37.01 -8.08 -36.31
N VAL A 631 36.87 -6.77 -36.14
CA VAL A 631 37.95 -5.81 -36.37
C VAL A 631 38.45 -5.14 -35.09
N GLY A 632 37.88 -5.51 -33.94
CA GLY A 632 38.31 -5.04 -32.62
C GLY A 632 37.85 -3.63 -32.26
N VAL A 633 36.79 -3.14 -32.89
CA VAL A 633 36.15 -1.86 -32.55
C VAL A 633 34.94 -2.12 -31.66
N VAL A 634 34.58 -1.13 -30.84
CA VAL A 634 33.50 -1.24 -29.84
C VAL A 634 32.18 -0.74 -30.44
N PRO A 635 31.22 -1.63 -30.73
CA PRO A 635 29.90 -1.22 -31.20
C PRO A 635 29.09 -0.52 -30.09
N VAL A 636 28.35 0.51 -30.49
CA VAL A 636 27.42 1.28 -29.65
C VAL A 636 26.06 1.24 -30.31
N THR A 637 25.10 0.49 -29.77
CA THR A 637 23.78 0.36 -30.39
C THR A 637 22.88 1.54 -30.06
N ILE A 638 22.32 2.18 -31.09
CA ILE A 638 21.52 3.39 -30.93
C ILE A 638 20.21 3.24 -31.70
N ARG A 639 19.09 3.56 -31.04
CA ARG A 639 17.77 3.60 -31.69
C ARG A 639 17.75 4.69 -32.77
N PRO A 640 17.30 4.41 -34.00
CA PRO A 640 17.18 5.43 -35.04
C PRO A 640 16.12 6.48 -34.63
N PRO A 641 16.29 7.73 -35.06
CA PRO A 641 15.32 8.78 -34.74
C PRO A 641 14.01 8.53 -35.49
N HIS A 642 12.88 8.92 -34.89
CA HIS A 642 11.56 8.66 -35.47
C HIS A 642 11.21 9.75 -36.49
N PRO A 643 10.83 9.43 -37.74
CA PRO A 643 10.60 10.43 -38.79
C PRO A 643 9.58 11.51 -38.41
N GLN A 644 8.47 11.13 -37.76
CA GLN A 644 7.41 12.06 -37.35
C GLN A 644 7.79 12.93 -36.14
N ASN A 645 8.78 12.52 -35.34
CA ASN A 645 9.17 13.16 -34.08
C ASN A 645 10.66 13.48 -34.09
N LEU A 646 11.17 13.95 -35.23
CA LEU A 646 12.60 14.13 -35.44
C LEU A 646 13.19 15.17 -34.48
N GLN A 647 12.46 16.25 -34.19
CA GLN A 647 12.88 17.32 -33.28
C GLN A 647 13.16 16.83 -31.85
N THR A 648 12.41 15.84 -31.37
CA THR A 648 12.53 15.33 -29.99
C THR A 648 13.45 14.12 -29.89
N THR A 649 13.52 13.29 -30.95
CA THR A 649 14.28 12.03 -30.91
C THR A 649 15.72 12.17 -31.40
N LEU A 650 15.99 13.03 -32.40
CA LEU A 650 17.31 13.23 -32.98
C LEU A 650 18.36 13.77 -31.97
N PRO A 651 18.03 14.72 -31.05
CA PRO A 651 18.98 15.18 -30.03
C PRO A 651 19.51 14.05 -29.14
N THR A 652 18.69 13.05 -28.84
CA THR A 652 19.10 11.89 -28.03
C THR A 652 20.11 11.01 -28.79
N VAL A 653 19.86 10.77 -30.08
CA VAL A 653 20.79 10.05 -30.96
C VAL A 653 22.12 10.78 -31.02
N ARG A 654 22.09 12.10 -31.21
CA ARG A 654 23.29 12.95 -31.24
C ARG A 654 24.07 12.87 -29.93
N MET A 655 23.37 13.01 -28.81
CA MET A 655 23.97 12.95 -27.49
C MET A 655 24.66 11.61 -27.23
N ILE A 656 24.07 10.47 -27.63
CA ILE A 656 24.72 9.16 -27.49
C ILE A 656 25.99 9.06 -28.35
N VAL A 657 25.95 9.55 -29.60
CA VAL A 657 27.13 9.58 -30.48
C VAL A 657 28.27 10.41 -29.87
N ASP A 658 27.96 11.56 -29.30
CA ASP A 658 28.94 12.45 -28.67
C ASP A 658 29.51 11.86 -27.36
N VAL A 659 28.64 11.39 -26.47
CA VAL A 659 29.05 10.81 -25.18
C VAL A 659 29.85 9.53 -25.38
N SER A 660 29.48 8.72 -26.36
CA SER A 660 30.25 7.54 -26.74
C SER A 660 31.53 7.90 -27.48
N LYS A 661 31.75 9.13 -27.94
CA LYS A 661 32.89 9.50 -28.80
C LYS A 661 32.99 8.59 -30.02
N SER A 662 31.85 8.26 -30.63
CA SER A 662 31.81 7.39 -31.80
C SER A 662 32.53 8.07 -32.98
N VAL A 663 33.52 7.39 -33.55
CA VAL A 663 34.34 7.91 -34.66
C VAL A 663 33.61 7.73 -36.00
N ILE A 664 32.76 6.70 -36.08
CA ILE A 664 31.97 6.35 -37.27
C ILE A 664 30.55 6.00 -36.87
N ILE A 665 29.61 6.31 -37.76
CA ILE A 665 28.24 5.82 -37.73
C ILE A 665 28.05 4.77 -38.83
N LEU A 666 27.62 3.58 -38.47
CA LEU A 666 27.14 2.54 -39.39
C LEU A 666 25.61 2.55 -39.42
N SER A 667 25.05 2.54 -40.63
CA SER A 667 23.60 2.66 -40.83
C SER A 667 23.19 2.12 -42.22
N THR A 668 21.89 2.05 -42.47
CA THR A 668 21.32 1.82 -43.82
C THR A 668 21.04 3.15 -44.53
N ALA A 669 20.98 3.12 -45.86
CA ALA A 669 20.72 4.29 -46.71
C ALA A 669 19.44 5.06 -46.33
N PRO A 670 18.29 4.43 -45.98
CA PRO A 670 17.10 5.16 -45.53
C PRO A 670 17.34 5.98 -44.25
N VAL A 671 18.05 5.41 -43.28
CA VAL A 671 18.36 6.11 -42.02
C VAL A 671 19.42 7.19 -42.25
N THR A 672 20.42 6.96 -43.10
CA THR A 672 21.39 7.99 -43.50
C THR A 672 20.71 9.18 -44.17
N LYS A 673 19.75 8.92 -45.06
CA LYS A 673 18.92 9.96 -45.69
C LYS A 673 18.11 10.75 -44.65
N LEU A 674 17.59 10.09 -43.62
CA LEU A 674 16.86 10.73 -42.54
C LEU A 674 17.78 11.63 -41.68
N LEU A 675 18.98 11.16 -41.32
CA LEU A 675 19.96 11.93 -40.55
C LEU A 675 20.51 13.16 -41.29
N LYS A 676 20.49 13.12 -42.64
CA LYS A 676 20.92 14.21 -43.52
C LYS A 676 19.76 15.02 -44.11
N SER A 677 18.53 14.82 -43.65
CA SER A 677 17.37 15.52 -44.18
C SER A 677 17.40 17.02 -43.82
N LYS A 678 16.69 17.85 -44.59
CA LYS A 678 16.58 19.29 -44.30
C LYS A 678 15.99 19.54 -42.90
N GLU A 679 15.03 18.70 -42.49
CA GLU A 679 14.40 18.76 -41.18
C GLU A 679 15.38 18.39 -40.06
N ALA A 680 16.25 17.38 -40.28
CA ALA A 680 17.31 17.03 -39.35
C ALA A 680 18.31 18.18 -39.16
N GLY A 681 18.66 18.85 -40.26
CA GLY A 681 19.57 20.00 -40.25
C GLY A 681 19.08 21.21 -39.45
N ASN A 682 17.78 21.31 -39.19
CA ASN A 682 17.22 22.35 -38.31
C ASN A 682 17.41 22.04 -36.81
N VAL A 683 17.81 20.82 -36.46
CA VAL A 683 17.90 20.32 -35.07
C VAL A 683 19.34 20.03 -34.70
N VAL A 684 20.09 19.36 -35.58
CA VAL A 684 21.51 19.03 -35.42
C VAL A 684 22.21 19.38 -36.72
N ASP A 685 23.35 20.09 -36.64
CA ASP A 685 24.15 20.41 -37.82
C ASP A 685 24.58 19.11 -38.52
N VAL A 686 24.16 18.93 -39.76
CA VAL A 686 24.45 17.73 -40.57
C VAL A 686 25.96 17.53 -40.75
N LYS A 687 26.76 18.61 -40.74
CA LYS A 687 28.22 18.52 -40.86
C LYS A 687 28.91 18.07 -39.58
N SER A 688 28.22 18.14 -38.44
CA SER A 688 28.78 17.75 -37.14
C SER A 688 28.83 16.23 -36.95
N TRP A 689 28.12 15.45 -37.76
CA TRP A 689 28.12 13.99 -37.65
C TRP A 689 29.51 13.40 -37.98
N PRO A 690 29.96 12.37 -37.23
CA PRO A 690 31.11 11.55 -37.63
C PRO A 690 30.87 10.91 -39.00
N GLN A 691 31.92 10.34 -39.60
CA GLN A 691 31.81 9.70 -40.91
C GLN A 691 30.72 8.62 -40.88
N ILE A 692 29.72 8.74 -41.77
CA ILE A 692 28.62 7.77 -41.91
C ILE A 692 28.98 6.79 -43.02
N LEU A 693 28.99 5.50 -42.69
CA LEU A 693 29.18 4.39 -43.63
C LEU A 693 27.87 3.61 -43.78
N GLU A 694 27.48 3.38 -45.03
CA GLU A 694 26.27 2.64 -45.38
C GLU A 694 26.59 1.15 -45.59
N THR A 695 25.75 0.25 -45.06
CA THR A 695 25.93 -1.21 -45.18
C THR A 695 25.10 -1.86 -46.29
N ASP A 696 24.44 -1.07 -47.14
CA ASP A 696 23.64 -1.58 -48.26
C ASP A 696 24.51 -2.17 -49.39
N ASP A 697 25.75 -1.68 -49.56
CA ASP A 697 26.74 -2.19 -50.52
C ASP A 697 28.03 -2.65 -49.82
N LEU A 698 28.04 -3.91 -49.40
CA LEU A 698 29.16 -4.51 -48.67
C LEU A 698 30.26 -5.03 -49.61
N PRO A 699 31.55 -4.81 -49.29
CA PRO A 699 32.66 -5.35 -50.07
C PRO A 699 32.56 -6.87 -50.23
N LYS A 700 32.88 -7.39 -51.43
CA LYS A 700 32.88 -8.84 -51.70
C LYS A 700 34.12 -9.56 -51.15
N LYS A 701 35.10 -8.82 -50.65
CA LYS A 701 36.37 -9.34 -50.13
C LYS A 701 36.18 -9.98 -48.76
N LYS A 702 36.94 -11.04 -48.49
CA LYS A 702 36.99 -11.70 -47.17
C LYS A 702 38.00 -10.98 -46.26
N LEU A 703 37.70 -10.93 -44.96
CA LEU A 703 38.60 -10.38 -43.95
C LEU A 703 39.88 -11.22 -43.88
N SER A 704 41.05 -10.57 -43.90
CA SER A 704 42.36 -11.26 -43.91
C SER A 704 42.69 -11.88 -42.55
N SER A 705 42.35 -11.21 -41.46
CA SER A 705 42.52 -11.67 -40.08
C SER A 705 41.35 -11.19 -39.23
N ILE A 706 40.77 -12.08 -38.44
CA ILE A 706 39.72 -11.75 -37.48
C ILE A 706 40.41 -11.38 -36.17
N TYR A 707 40.09 -10.20 -35.66
CA TYR A 707 40.56 -9.72 -34.38
C TYR A 707 40.13 -10.66 -33.24
N ARG A 708 41.09 -10.95 -32.37
CA ARG A 708 40.88 -11.66 -31.11
C ARG A 708 41.31 -10.73 -29.99
N ALA A 709 40.39 -10.45 -29.06
CA ALA A 709 40.72 -9.62 -27.92
C ALA A 709 41.83 -10.30 -27.08
N PRO A 710 42.88 -9.56 -26.65
CA PRO A 710 43.96 -10.11 -25.85
C PRO A 710 43.49 -10.69 -24.52
N THR A 711 42.47 -10.08 -23.91
CA THR A 711 41.89 -10.53 -22.64
C THR A 711 40.36 -10.42 -22.67
N PRO A 712 39.63 -11.25 -21.90
CA PRO A 712 38.18 -11.23 -21.85
C PRO A 712 37.60 -10.02 -21.09
N GLU A 713 38.41 -9.25 -20.35
CA GLU A 713 38.02 -8.02 -19.66
C GLU A 713 37.89 -6.81 -20.61
N MET A 714 38.43 -6.93 -21.82
CA MET A 714 38.30 -5.91 -22.87
C MET A 714 36.83 -5.63 -23.20
N ILE A 715 36.52 -4.38 -23.51
CA ILE A 715 35.15 -3.93 -23.80
C ILE A 715 34.67 -4.60 -25.10
N ALA A 716 33.55 -5.30 -25.01
CA ALA A 716 32.86 -5.90 -26.15
C ALA A 716 31.89 -4.93 -26.80
N TYR A 717 31.12 -4.16 -26.02
CA TYR A 717 30.18 -3.15 -26.53
C TYR A 717 29.82 -2.11 -25.47
N LEU A 718 29.22 -0.99 -25.89
CA LEU A 718 28.61 -0.02 -24.99
C LEU A 718 27.09 -0.11 -25.06
N ASP A 719 26.49 -0.22 -23.88
CA ASP A 719 25.04 -0.13 -23.72
C ASP A 719 24.67 1.25 -23.20
N PHE A 720 23.58 1.84 -23.69
CA PHE A 720 23.12 3.14 -23.24
C PHE A 720 21.73 3.02 -22.63
N SER A 721 21.64 3.39 -21.36
CA SER A 721 20.37 3.48 -20.64
C SER A 721 20.19 4.88 -20.07
N VAL A 722 18.94 5.34 -20.06
CA VAL A 722 18.58 6.57 -19.37
C VAL A 722 18.30 6.18 -17.93
N SER A 723 19.17 6.62 -17.03
CA SER A 723 18.94 6.45 -15.60
C SER A 723 17.60 7.06 -15.19
N THR A 724 17.07 6.60 -14.08
CA THR A 724 15.83 7.11 -13.48
C THR A 724 15.90 8.60 -13.07
N THR A 725 17.09 9.20 -13.09
CA THR A 725 17.32 10.64 -12.91
C THR A 725 17.36 11.42 -14.22
N GLY A 726 17.04 10.79 -15.36
CA GLY A 726 17.11 11.39 -16.69
C GLY A 726 18.53 11.52 -17.25
N MET A 727 19.56 11.08 -16.52
CA MET A 727 20.92 11.07 -17.03
C MET A 727 21.13 9.89 -17.97
N LEU A 728 21.61 10.14 -19.17
CA LEU A 728 22.07 9.11 -20.09
C LEU A 728 23.41 8.55 -19.61
N ALA A 729 23.48 7.24 -19.36
CA ALA A 729 24.69 6.55 -18.92
C ALA A 729 25.16 5.52 -19.95
N GLY A 730 26.44 5.58 -20.32
CA GLY A 730 27.10 4.57 -21.13
C GLY A 730 27.72 3.47 -20.28
N ILE A 731 27.18 2.27 -20.36
CA ILE A 731 27.62 1.08 -19.63
C ILE A 731 28.62 0.32 -20.50
N LYS A 732 29.83 0.12 -19.98
CA LYS A 732 30.88 -0.67 -20.63
C LYS A 732 30.65 -2.14 -20.35
N VAL A 733 30.37 -2.94 -21.38
CA VAL A 733 30.19 -4.39 -21.24
C VAL A 733 31.43 -5.10 -21.80
N SER A 734 32.13 -5.87 -20.97
CA SER A 734 33.29 -6.66 -21.40
C SER A 734 32.89 -7.95 -22.10
N HIS A 735 33.83 -8.59 -22.81
CA HIS A 735 33.59 -9.90 -23.42
C HIS A 735 33.21 -10.96 -22.37
N ALA A 736 33.88 -10.97 -21.21
CA ALA A 736 33.57 -11.84 -20.09
C ALA A 736 32.13 -11.64 -19.59
N ALA A 737 31.72 -10.38 -19.40
CA ALA A 737 30.38 -10.04 -18.91
C ALA A 737 29.29 -10.44 -19.92
N ALA A 738 29.51 -10.16 -21.21
CA ALA A 738 28.58 -10.52 -22.28
C ALA A 738 28.36 -12.05 -22.36
N THR A 739 29.45 -12.82 -22.36
CA THR A 739 29.39 -14.29 -22.42
C THR A 739 28.77 -14.88 -21.15
N SER A 740 29.10 -14.33 -19.97
CA SER A 740 28.52 -14.76 -18.69
C SER A 740 27.01 -14.51 -18.64
N LEU A 741 26.55 -13.34 -19.11
CA LEU A 741 25.13 -13.03 -19.20
C LEU A 741 24.39 -13.99 -20.15
N CYS A 742 24.99 -14.30 -21.31
CA CYS A 742 24.42 -15.28 -22.24
C CYS A 742 24.30 -16.67 -21.60
N ARG A 743 25.29 -17.08 -20.81
CA ARG A 743 25.26 -18.34 -20.07
C ARG A 743 24.14 -18.36 -19.03
N SER A 744 24.02 -17.32 -18.22
CA SER A 744 22.94 -17.18 -17.24
C SER A 744 21.58 -17.28 -17.90
N MET A 745 21.37 -16.58 -19.02
CA MET A 745 20.12 -16.63 -19.76
C MET A 745 19.85 -17.99 -20.39
N LYS A 746 20.88 -18.65 -20.92
CA LYS A 746 20.77 -20.02 -21.44
C LYS A 746 20.24 -20.98 -20.39
N LEU A 747 20.77 -20.92 -19.17
CA LEU A 747 20.35 -21.76 -18.05
C LEU A 747 18.95 -21.37 -17.55
N ALA A 748 18.70 -20.08 -17.35
CA ALA A 748 17.44 -19.58 -16.80
C ALA A 748 16.24 -19.86 -17.72
N CYS A 749 16.43 -19.77 -19.04
CA CYS A 749 15.38 -19.97 -20.04
C CYS A 749 15.49 -21.32 -20.77
N GLU A 750 16.33 -22.25 -20.31
CA GLU A 750 16.51 -23.59 -20.91
C GLU A 750 16.72 -23.54 -22.45
N LEU A 751 17.62 -22.66 -22.91
CA LEU A 751 17.85 -22.40 -24.33
C LEU A 751 18.78 -23.45 -24.95
N TYR A 752 18.29 -24.17 -25.96
CA TYR A 752 19.02 -25.23 -26.67
C TYR A 752 18.92 -25.07 -28.19
N PRO A 753 19.83 -25.70 -28.98
CA PRO A 753 19.80 -25.57 -30.44
C PRO A 753 18.48 -25.96 -31.12
N SER A 754 17.71 -26.86 -30.51
CA SER A 754 16.40 -27.28 -31.01
C SER A 754 15.24 -26.36 -30.62
N ARG A 755 15.47 -25.30 -29.84
CA ARG A 755 14.43 -24.37 -29.37
C ARG A 755 14.17 -23.27 -30.39
N HIS A 756 12.90 -22.84 -30.45
CA HIS A 756 12.46 -21.61 -31.08
C HIS A 756 12.00 -20.62 -30.01
N ILE A 757 12.46 -19.38 -30.09
CA ILE A 757 11.97 -18.28 -29.26
C ILE A 757 11.41 -17.16 -30.15
N ALA A 758 10.37 -16.48 -29.67
CA ALA A 758 9.81 -15.31 -30.35
C ALA A 758 10.12 -14.05 -29.54
N LEU A 759 10.80 -13.09 -30.18
CA LEU A 759 11.26 -11.85 -29.58
C LEU A 759 10.48 -10.67 -30.16
N CYS A 760 9.68 -10.03 -29.32
CA CYS A 760 8.98 -8.78 -29.64
C CYS A 760 9.49 -7.65 -28.73
N LEU A 761 10.74 -7.26 -28.95
CA LEU A 761 11.49 -6.30 -28.14
C LEU A 761 12.30 -5.36 -29.04
N ASP A 762 12.65 -4.19 -28.51
CA ASP A 762 13.63 -3.32 -29.17
C ASP A 762 15.06 -3.81 -28.91
N PRO A 763 15.95 -3.85 -29.92
CA PRO A 763 17.29 -4.44 -29.79
C PRO A 763 18.38 -3.41 -29.45
N TYR A 764 18.07 -2.32 -28.75
CA TYR A 764 19.02 -1.21 -28.60
C TYR A 764 19.78 -1.19 -27.28
N CYS A 765 19.17 -1.72 -26.21
CA CYS A 765 19.78 -1.73 -24.89
C CYS A 765 19.31 -2.92 -24.04
N GLY A 766 20.06 -3.18 -22.97
CA GLY A 766 19.72 -4.13 -21.93
C GLY A 766 19.44 -5.54 -22.43
N LEU A 767 18.46 -6.20 -21.82
CA LEU A 767 18.10 -7.58 -22.15
C LEU A 767 17.54 -7.74 -23.57
N GLY A 768 16.91 -6.71 -24.13
CA GLY A 768 16.42 -6.70 -25.50
C GLY A 768 17.55 -6.90 -26.51
N PHE A 769 18.62 -6.10 -26.39
CA PHE A 769 19.82 -6.24 -27.22
C PHE A 769 20.47 -7.62 -27.08
N VAL A 770 20.64 -8.11 -25.85
CA VAL A 770 21.30 -9.40 -25.57
C VAL A 770 20.52 -10.57 -26.18
N LEU A 771 19.19 -10.58 -26.05
CA LEU A 771 18.33 -11.60 -26.64
C LEU A 771 18.39 -11.58 -28.17
N TRP A 772 18.37 -10.39 -28.77
CA TRP A 772 18.38 -10.22 -30.23
C TRP A 772 19.73 -10.54 -30.87
N CYS A 773 20.85 -10.16 -30.25
CA CYS A 773 22.16 -10.20 -30.92
C CYS A 773 23.08 -11.32 -30.42
N LEU A 774 22.98 -11.71 -29.14
CA LEU A 774 23.99 -12.55 -28.50
C LEU A 774 23.50 -13.97 -28.20
N ASN A 775 22.31 -14.09 -27.59
CA ASN A 775 21.85 -15.36 -27.01
C ASN A 775 21.68 -16.49 -28.04
N SER A 776 21.18 -16.21 -29.25
CA SER A 776 21.03 -17.21 -30.31
C SER A 776 22.39 -17.76 -30.75
N VAL A 777 23.39 -16.90 -30.89
CA VAL A 777 24.76 -17.29 -31.25
C VAL A 777 25.39 -18.11 -30.13
N TYR A 778 25.22 -17.71 -28.86
CA TYR A 778 25.76 -18.45 -27.73
C TYR A 778 25.11 -19.83 -27.57
N SER A 779 23.78 -19.89 -27.53
CA SER A 779 23.02 -21.11 -27.19
C SER A 779 22.70 -21.98 -28.39
N GLY A 780 22.68 -21.41 -29.60
CA GLY A 780 22.33 -22.08 -30.85
C GLY A 780 20.84 -22.18 -31.13
N HIS A 781 19.94 -21.62 -30.30
CA HIS A 781 18.50 -21.66 -30.58
C HIS A 781 18.14 -20.75 -31.76
N HIS A 782 16.97 -20.98 -32.37
CA HIS A 782 16.45 -20.15 -33.44
C HIS A 782 15.58 -19.02 -32.86
N SER A 783 15.97 -17.77 -33.10
CA SER A 783 15.25 -16.57 -32.70
C SER A 783 14.41 -16.01 -33.83
N ILE A 784 13.10 -15.93 -33.60
CA ILE A 784 12.13 -15.31 -34.49
C ILE A 784 11.92 -13.87 -34.03
N LEU A 785 12.36 -12.93 -34.85
CA LEU A 785 12.44 -11.51 -34.55
C LEU A 785 11.21 -10.79 -35.10
N ILE A 786 10.48 -10.10 -34.22
CA ILE A 786 9.30 -9.33 -34.56
C ILE A 786 9.53 -7.90 -34.04
N PRO A 787 9.84 -6.93 -34.91
CA PRO A 787 9.95 -5.54 -34.50
C PRO A 787 8.62 -5.05 -33.89
N PRO A 788 8.65 -4.28 -32.78
CA PRO A 788 7.43 -3.74 -32.18
C PRO A 788 6.55 -2.93 -33.15
N SER A 789 7.17 -2.24 -34.12
CA SER A 789 6.46 -1.51 -35.19
C SER A 789 5.57 -2.41 -36.05
N GLU A 790 5.92 -3.68 -36.23
CA GLU A 790 5.08 -4.64 -36.97
C GLU A 790 3.83 -5.04 -36.16
N VAL A 791 3.93 -5.03 -34.83
CA VAL A 791 2.78 -5.28 -33.92
C VAL A 791 1.85 -4.08 -33.86
N GLU A 792 2.37 -2.86 -33.97
CA GLU A 792 1.55 -1.65 -34.09
C GLU A 792 0.65 -1.71 -35.34
N VAL A 793 1.19 -2.21 -36.46
CA VAL A 793 0.43 -2.40 -37.71
C VAL A 793 -0.53 -3.59 -37.63
N ASN A 794 -0.08 -4.70 -37.05
CA ASN A 794 -0.91 -5.90 -36.86
C ASN A 794 -0.75 -6.48 -35.45
N PRO A 795 -1.66 -6.15 -34.51
CA PRO A 795 -1.56 -6.61 -33.12
C PRO A 795 -1.59 -8.14 -32.94
N ALA A 796 -2.05 -8.90 -33.94
CA ALA A 796 -2.14 -10.36 -33.90
C ALA A 796 -0.83 -11.06 -34.30
N ILE A 797 0.13 -10.35 -34.91
CA ILE A 797 1.29 -10.98 -35.55
C ILE A 797 2.15 -11.77 -34.56
N TRP A 798 2.37 -11.21 -33.37
CA TRP A 798 3.18 -11.86 -32.34
C TRP A 798 2.58 -13.20 -31.91
N LEU A 799 1.28 -13.23 -31.60
CA LEU A 799 0.58 -14.45 -31.16
C LEU A 799 0.44 -15.47 -32.29
N SER A 800 0.14 -15.00 -33.49
CA SER A 800 0.06 -15.86 -34.68
C SER A 800 1.40 -16.54 -34.95
N THR A 801 2.51 -15.80 -34.79
CA THR A 801 3.87 -16.34 -34.91
C THR A 801 4.17 -17.37 -33.83
N VAL A 802 3.87 -17.06 -32.56
CA VAL A 802 4.07 -17.99 -31.43
C VAL A 802 3.32 -19.29 -31.67
N SER A 803 2.08 -19.22 -32.15
CA SER A 803 1.27 -20.39 -32.52
C SER A 803 1.86 -21.15 -33.71
N GLN A 804 2.14 -20.46 -34.82
CA GLN A 804 2.60 -21.09 -36.07
C GLN A 804 3.92 -21.85 -35.88
N TYR A 805 4.85 -21.26 -35.14
CA TYR A 805 6.17 -21.86 -34.87
C TYR A 805 6.21 -22.70 -33.58
N LYS A 806 5.06 -22.88 -32.91
CA LYS A 806 4.92 -23.64 -31.65
C LYS A 806 5.96 -23.23 -30.59
N VAL A 807 6.14 -21.92 -30.44
CA VAL A 807 7.14 -21.30 -29.58
C VAL A 807 6.78 -21.53 -28.11
N ARG A 808 7.73 -22.05 -27.33
CA ARG A 808 7.54 -22.30 -25.89
C ARG A 808 7.88 -21.10 -25.03
N ASP A 809 8.90 -20.35 -25.43
CA ASP A 809 9.47 -19.24 -24.66
C ASP A 809 9.42 -17.98 -25.51
N THR A 810 8.69 -16.96 -25.06
CA THR A 810 8.53 -15.70 -25.79
C THR A 810 8.82 -14.50 -24.90
N PHE A 811 9.31 -13.42 -25.50
CA PHE A 811 9.74 -12.23 -24.80
C PHE A 811 9.07 -10.99 -25.43
N CYS A 812 8.50 -10.13 -24.60
CA CYS A 812 7.83 -8.92 -25.05
C CYS A 812 8.04 -7.75 -24.07
N SER A 813 7.74 -6.52 -24.49
CA SER A 813 7.70 -5.35 -23.60
C SER A 813 6.28 -5.09 -23.08
N TYR A 814 6.13 -4.24 -22.07
CA TYR A 814 4.79 -3.79 -21.64
C TYR A 814 4.03 -3.07 -22.75
N GLY A 815 4.70 -2.28 -23.59
CA GLY A 815 4.08 -1.61 -24.73
C GLY A 815 3.46 -2.60 -25.72
N VAL A 816 4.19 -3.67 -26.07
CA VAL A 816 3.69 -4.76 -26.94
C VAL A 816 2.49 -5.46 -26.30
N MET A 817 2.59 -5.78 -25.00
CA MET A 817 1.50 -6.43 -24.27
C MET A 817 0.23 -5.56 -24.25
N GLU A 818 0.38 -4.25 -24.09
CA GLU A 818 -0.71 -3.28 -24.12
C GLU A 818 -1.34 -3.15 -25.51
N LEU A 819 -0.52 -3.05 -26.56
CA LEU A 819 -0.99 -3.02 -27.96
C LEU A 819 -1.82 -4.26 -28.29
N CYS A 820 -1.37 -5.45 -27.90
CA CYS A 820 -2.13 -6.68 -28.09
C CYS A 820 -3.41 -6.69 -27.25
N THR A 821 -3.36 -6.25 -25.99
CA THR A 821 -4.54 -6.23 -25.11
C THR A 821 -5.64 -5.31 -25.64
N LYS A 822 -5.26 -4.11 -26.11
CA LYS A 822 -6.19 -3.12 -26.66
C LYS A 822 -6.66 -3.50 -28.07
N GLY A 823 -5.72 -3.86 -28.94
CA GLY A 823 -5.97 -4.11 -30.36
C GLY A 823 -6.69 -5.44 -30.65
N LEU A 824 -6.58 -6.43 -29.77
CA LEU A 824 -7.19 -7.75 -30.00
C LEU A 824 -8.52 -7.97 -29.29
N GLY A 825 -8.95 -7.05 -28.42
CA GLY A 825 -10.18 -7.19 -27.63
C GLY A 825 -11.43 -7.48 -28.47
N SER A 826 -11.55 -6.85 -29.64
CA SER A 826 -12.67 -7.04 -30.59
C SER A 826 -12.43 -8.18 -31.60
N SER A 827 -11.18 -8.61 -31.80
CA SER A 827 -10.78 -9.58 -32.84
C SER A 827 -10.57 -11.01 -32.32
N ILE A 828 -10.92 -11.29 -31.07
CA ILE A 828 -10.84 -12.62 -30.43
C ILE A 828 -11.52 -13.71 -31.29
N GLY A 829 -12.71 -13.43 -31.83
CA GLY A 829 -13.44 -14.38 -32.67
C GLY A 829 -12.68 -14.77 -33.95
N GLN A 830 -11.99 -13.80 -34.58
CA GLN A 830 -11.18 -14.03 -35.78
C GLN A 830 -9.92 -14.84 -35.46
N LEU A 831 -9.30 -14.64 -34.30
CA LEU A 831 -8.15 -15.45 -33.86
C LEU A 831 -8.55 -16.92 -33.64
N LYS A 832 -9.75 -17.17 -33.10
CA LYS A 832 -10.30 -18.54 -32.98
C LYS A 832 -10.55 -19.17 -34.35
N GLN A 833 -11.15 -18.43 -35.29
CA GLN A 833 -11.36 -18.90 -36.66
C GLN A 833 -10.04 -19.20 -37.41
N ARG A 834 -8.96 -18.49 -37.08
CA ARG A 834 -7.61 -18.72 -37.63
C ARG A 834 -6.81 -19.81 -36.89
N ASN A 835 -7.41 -20.52 -35.92
CA ASN A 835 -6.78 -21.60 -35.15
C ASN A 835 -5.45 -21.22 -34.45
N VAL A 836 -5.32 -19.98 -33.96
CA VAL A 836 -4.09 -19.51 -33.28
C VAL A 836 -3.94 -20.16 -31.91
N ASN A 837 -3.18 -21.25 -31.75
CA ASN A 837 -3.05 -21.99 -30.50
C ASN A 837 -1.77 -21.62 -29.72
N LEU A 838 -1.94 -21.20 -28.46
CA LEU A 838 -0.84 -20.80 -27.57
C LEU A 838 -0.58 -21.76 -26.41
N SER A 839 -1.20 -22.95 -26.40
CA SER A 839 -0.99 -23.96 -25.35
C SER A 839 0.45 -24.47 -25.26
N CYS A 840 1.25 -24.25 -26.30
CA CYS A 840 2.67 -24.58 -26.32
C CYS A 840 3.55 -23.61 -25.52
N VAL A 841 3.04 -22.42 -25.16
CA VAL A 841 3.79 -21.40 -24.42
C VAL A 841 3.93 -21.82 -22.96
N ARG A 842 5.16 -22.07 -22.52
CA ARG A 842 5.52 -22.35 -21.13
C ARG A 842 5.92 -21.07 -20.40
N THR A 843 6.59 -20.14 -21.07
CA THR A 843 7.11 -18.93 -20.44
C THR A 843 6.95 -17.73 -21.35
N CYS A 844 6.33 -16.68 -20.80
CA CYS A 844 6.23 -15.36 -21.42
C CYS A 844 6.96 -14.36 -20.52
N VAL A 845 8.13 -13.90 -20.96
CA VAL A 845 8.96 -12.97 -20.20
C VAL A 845 8.65 -11.55 -20.64
N VAL A 846 8.20 -10.71 -19.71
CA VAL A 846 7.99 -9.29 -19.97
C VAL A 846 9.22 -8.51 -19.53
N VAL A 847 9.90 -7.91 -20.50
CA VAL A 847 11.09 -7.09 -20.25
C VAL A 847 10.65 -5.65 -19.98
N ALA A 848 11.00 -5.14 -18.80
CA ALA A 848 10.64 -3.80 -18.37
C ALA A 848 11.70 -3.25 -17.39
N GLU A 849 11.89 -1.93 -17.43
CA GLU A 849 12.74 -1.18 -16.49
C GLU A 849 11.91 -0.52 -15.37
N GLU A 850 10.60 -0.71 -15.40
CA GLU A 850 9.62 -0.17 -14.44
C GLU A 850 9.01 -1.26 -13.55
N ARG A 851 8.21 -0.86 -12.55
CA ARG A 851 7.52 -1.81 -11.67
C ARG A 851 6.59 -2.75 -12.45
N PRO A 852 6.42 -4.01 -11.99
CA PRO A 852 5.50 -4.92 -12.64
C PRO A 852 4.07 -4.35 -12.74
N ARG A 853 3.55 -4.21 -13.97
CA ARG A 853 2.19 -3.71 -14.24
C ARG A 853 1.15 -4.82 -14.06
N ILE A 854 0.84 -5.17 -12.80
CA ILE A 854 -0.03 -6.30 -12.42
C ILE A 854 -1.38 -6.28 -13.15
N ASN A 855 -2.00 -5.10 -13.29
CA ASN A 855 -3.29 -4.96 -13.96
C ASN A 855 -3.20 -5.29 -15.46
N LEU A 856 -2.14 -4.84 -16.13
CA LEU A 856 -1.93 -5.11 -17.56
C LEU A 856 -1.66 -6.61 -17.79
N THR A 857 -0.78 -7.22 -16.98
CA THR A 857 -0.49 -8.66 -17.07
C THR A 857 -1.73 -9.51 -16.79
N SER A 858 -2.56 -9.12 -15.82
CA SER A 858 -3.84 -9.79 -15.52
C SER A 858 -4.84 -9.64 -16.67
N SER A 859 -5.00 -8.44 -17.23
CA SER A 859 -5.90 -8.21 -18.37
C SER A 859 -5.48 -8.97 -19.62
N PHE A 860 -4.18 -8.96 -19.93
CA PHE A 860 -3.59 -9.77 -20.99
C PHE A 860 -3.88 -11.25 -20.74
N SER A 861 -3.57 -11.79 -19.56
CA SER A 861 -3.82 -13.19 -19.20
C SER A 861 -5.29 -13.61 -19.33
N LYS A 862 -6.24 -12.75 -18.92
CA LYS A 862 -7.69 -13.00 -19.08
C LYS A 862 -8.10 -13.12 -20.54
N LEU A 863 -7.54 -12.26 -21.40
CA LEU A 863 -7.71 -12.33 -22.84
C LEU A 863 -7.26 -13.70 -23.39
N TYR A 864 -6.19 -14.32 -22.85
CA TYR A 864 -5.74 -15.66 -23.25
C TYR A 864 -6.59 -16.80 -22.70
N ILE A 865 -7.05 -16.72 -21.45
CA ILE A 865 -7.93 -17.74 -20.86
C ILE A 865 -9.24 -17.87 -21.65
N ILE A 866 -9.77 -16.75 -22.16
CA ILE A 866 -10.99 -16.73 -22.99
C ILE A 866 -10.74 -17.33 -24.38
N VAL A 867 -9.49 -17.38 -24.82
CA VAL A 867 -9.09 -17.76 -26.18
C VAL A 867 -8.64 -19.23 -26.23
N PHE A 868 -7.92 -19.76 -25.22
CA PHE A 868 -7.50 -21.16 -25.12
C PHE A 868 -7.35 -21.62 -23.65
N GLU A 869 -7.76 -22.85 -23.34
CA GLU A 869 -7.57 -23.49 -22.02
C GLU A 869 -6.08 -23.72 -21.71
N ALA A 870 -5.39 -22.69 -21.22
CA ALA A 870 -4.01 -22.78 -20.75
C ALA A 870 -3.90 -22.34 -19.28
N PHE A 871 -3.16 -23.15 -18.51
CA PHE A 871 -2.99 -23.08 -17.06
C PHE A 871 -2.36 -21.78 -16.53
N LEU A 872 -2.69 -21.48 -15.27
CA LEU A 872 -2.38 -20.30 -14.48
C LEU A 872 -0.93 -19.77 -14.55
N TRP A 873 -0.81 -18.46 -14.79
CA TRP A 873 0.35 -17.62 -14.47
C TRP A 873 0.63 -17.68 -12.95
N SER A 874 1.73 -18.30 -12.53
CA SER A 874 2.23 -18.23 -11.15
C SER A 874 3.32 -17.17 -11.04
N GLY A 875 2.94 -15.99 -10.52
CA GLY A 875 3.87 -14.99 -10.01
C GLY A 875 4.33 -15.33 -8.59
N THR A 876 4.71 -16.57 -8.34
CA THR A 876 5.25 -17.03 -7.06
C THR A 876 6.63 -17.64 -7.27
N VAL A 877 7.60 -17.11 -6.52
CA VAL A 877 8.89 -17.78 -6.26
C VAL A 877 8.58 -19.24 -5.90
N PRO A 878 9.15 -20.24 -6.59
CA PRO A 878 8.91 -21.64 -6.23
C PRO A 878 9.60 -21.92 -4.90
N THR A 879 8.83 -21.96 -3.82
CA THR A 879 9.21 -22.65 -2.59
C THR A 879 9.39 -24.13 -2.92
N SER A 880 10.64 -24.59 -2.79
CA SER A 880 11.06 -25.97 -2.50
C SER A 880 10.05 -27.08 -2.81
N ARG A 881 10.27 -27.82 -3.89
CA ARG A 881 9.81 -29.22 -3.95
C ARG A 881 10.71 -30.03 -3.02
N GLN A 882 10.17 -30.42 -1.86
CA GLN A 882 10.64 -31.61 -1.17
C GLN A 882 10.16 -32.82 -1.99
N HIS A 883 11.11 -33.50 -2.62
CA HIS A 883 11.33 -34.95 -2.55
C HIS A 883 12.74 -35.24 -3.07
#